data_AF-A0A942UHW4-F1
#
_entry.id   AF-A0A942UHW4-F1
#
_cell.length_a   1.000
_cell.length_b   1.000
_cell.length_c   1.000
_cell.angle_alpha   90.00
_cell.angle_beta   90.00
_cell.angle_gamma   90.00
#
_symmetry.space_group_name_H-M   'P 1'
#
loop_
_entity.id
_entity.type
_entity.pdbx_description
1 polymer ?
#
loop_
_entity_poly.entity_id
_entity_poly.type
_entity_poly.pdbx_seq_one_letter_code
_entity_poly.pdbx_strand_id
1 'polypeptide(L)'
;MEQMTIQENKNKSKTTNQTLHMIGNAHLDPVWLWQWQEGFQETKATFRSALDRMKEYDDFFFTNSSAANYEWIEQNEPEMFREIKQRIKEGRWEIVGGWWVQPDCNIPGGESYVRQGLYGQHYFQEKFGVTAKVGYNVDSFGHHGMLPQILKKSGMDYYVFMRPNPQEKGLPGRIFWWESDDGSRVLTYRIPFEYCTWGKDIEKHVRRNAGEFKEPFNDLMCFYGVGNHGGGPTIENIESIKRMNIDLNFPNMIFSTPNKYFSEMIKKDLPYPVVHDDLQHHASGCYSVHSGIKKWNREAENLLMAAEKLSAIANWTTGQKYPENYDLAWKNVLFNQFHDILAGTSLQTAYEDARNMHGEAMSIASKGLNYAIQSLSWRIDIEEEEGMKPIVVFNPHSWKSKVNVELEVGGLKESYILVDDEGNEVANQIVQSWATAGGRYRISFIAALPALGYRVYKIRKKAPNKTFDTIKANDHVLENDTYRVEIDPKTGFVISLYDKNKKVELLEGPGARPVVINDKSDTWSHNVLHFNEEVGQFFAKSIKRVEHGPVKSVIRVVSEYGKSTLIQDFTMYRELNQIDIHVTVNWQEQFKALKIKFPVDLVFRKGTYEIPYGHIVRECNGEEEPGQSWIDISGTHPSTDEMYGLSILNDGKYSFDIRNKEMSITVLRSPIYAHHDPLVPDEEGQYTFIDQGIQTFTYSLVPHEGNWETAGTVKRAAELNQKPITIIETYHKGSLPQKDSFIDVDKENVIVNVVKKAEGNDDLIIRAYETTNNRTEATIVLPKWNRVIQTTFKPSEIKTFRIPKDSLEEIFETNMLEWE
;
A
#
# COMPACT_ATOMS: atom_id res chain seq x y z
N MET A 1 6.85 33.81 53.83
CA MET A 1 5.45 33.34 53.73
C MET A 1 5.32 32.15 52.78
N GLU A 2 5.96 32.15 51.60
CA GLU A 2 5.94 31.00 50.65
C GLU A 2 6.48 29.67 51.20
N GLN A 3 7.52 29.67 52.04
CA GLN A 3 8.04 28.42 52.62
C GLN A 3 7.14 27.80 53.71
N MET A 4 6.24 28.57 54.34
CA MET A 4 5.28 28.01 55.32
C MET A 4 4.08 27.34 54.63
N THR A 5 3.65 27.85 53.46
CA THR A 5 2.54 27.26 52.70
C THR A 5 2.91 25.91 52.06
N ILE A 6 4.18 25.69 51.72
CA ILE A 6 4.69 24.42 51.17
C ILE A 6 4.71 23.32 52.25
N GLN A 7 4.92 23.68 53.53
CA GLN A 7 4.95 22.73 54.64
C GLN A 7 3.54 22.27 55.05
N GLU A 8 2.52 23.16 54.96
CA GLU A 8 1.11 22.83 55.29
C GLU A 8 0.42 21.94 54.24
N ASN A 9 0.85 21.97 52.98
CA ASN A 9 0.28 21.13 51.92
C ASN A 9 0.83 19.68 51.89
N LYS A 10 1.93 19.38 52.60
CA LYS A 10 2.51 18.00 52.62
C LYS A 10 1.62 16.96 53.32
N ASN A 11 0.62 17.38 54.10
CA ASN A 11 -0.29 16.49 54.82
C ASN A 11 -1.71 16.40 54.24
N LYS A 12 -1.98 17.00 53.06
CA LYS A 12 -3.28 16.86 52.37
C LYS A 12 -3.13 15.92 51.17
N SER A 13 -3.73 14.73 51.27
CA SER A 13 -3.91 13.82 50.13
C SER A 13 -4.70 14.51 49.03
N LYS A 14 -4.28 14.39 47.76
CA LYS A 14 -5.13 14.76 46.62
C LYS A 14 -6.43 13.94 46.72
N THR A 15 -7.58 14.63 46.68
CA THR A 15 -8.93 14.01 46.75
C THR A 15 -9.57 13.84 45.37
N THR A 16 -8.84 14.13 44.29
CA THR A 16 -9.32 13.96 42.92
C THR A 16 -9.08 12.52 42.45
N ASN A 17 -10.09 11.93 41.80
CA ASN A 17 -9.98 10.64 41.12
C ASN A 17 -9.37 10.77 39.70
N GLN A 18 -8.99 11.98 39.28
CA GLN A 18 -8.45 12.25 37.95
C GLN A 18 -6.93 12.06 37.91
N THR A 19 -6.46 11.26 36.95
CA THR A 19 -5.04 10.94 36.76
C THR A 19 -4.58 11.25 35.33
N LEU A 20 -3.46 11.95 35.21
CA LEU A 20 -2.70 12.08 33.98
C LEU A 20 -1.49 11.14 34.02
N HIS A 21 -1.44 10.23 33.04
CA HIS A 21 -0.29 9.39 32.76
C HIS A 21 0.68 10.20 31.92
N MET A 22 1.76 10.65 32.53
CA MET A 22 2.79 11.44 31.88
C MET A 22 3.67 10.49 31.05
N ILE A 23 3.58 10.58 29.73
CA ILE A 23 4.29 9.70 28.78
C ILE A 23 5.50 10.42 28.21
N GLY A 24 6.70 9.98 28.62
CA GLY A 24 7.95 10.51 28.07
C GLY A 24 8.19 9.96 26.67
N ASN A 25 8.11 10.81 25.65
CA ASN A 25 8.11 10.42 24.25
C ASN A 25 9.17 11.19 23.45
N ALA A 26 9.77 10.54 22.46
CA ALA A 26 10.52 11.20 21.40
C ALA A 26 9.98 10.73 20.05
N HIS A 27 9.18 11.56 19.41
CA HIS A 27 8.88 11.39 18.01
C HIS A 27 10.12 11.74 17.19
N LEU A 28 10.55 10.83 16.34
CA LEU A 28 11.78 10.95 15.56
C LEU A 28 11.48 10.50 14.14
N ASP A 29 11.54 11.46 13.22
CA ASP A 29 11.42 11.19 11.80
C ASP A 29 12.80 10.79 11.30
N PRO A 30 13.00 9.54 10.83
CA PRO A 30 14.29 9.14 10.31
C PRO A 30 14.63 9.94 9.04
N VAL A 31 13.62 10.42 8.32
CA VAL A 31 13.73 11.23 7.10
C VAL A 31 12.54 12.17 7.06
N TRP A 32 12.79 13.47 6.87
CA TRP A 32 11.74 14.46 6.62
C TRP A 32 12.35 15.70 5.94
N LEU A 33 12.68 16.73 6.71
CA LEU A 33 13.42 17.92 6.28
C LEU A 33 14.94 17.70 6.28
N TRP A 34 15.34 16.44 6.33
CA TRP A 34 16.70 15.93 6.40
C TRP A 34 16.75 14.53 5.79
N GLN A 35 17.95 14.08 5.43
CA GLN A 35 18.18 12.71 4.94
C GLN A 35 18.41 11.74 6.12
N TRP A 36 18.36 10.43 5.81
CA TRP A 36 18.42 9.38 6.82
C TRP A 36 19.71 9.38 7.66
N GLN A 37 20.80 9.92 7.14
CA GLN A 37 22.08 10.04 7.86
C GLN A 37 21.96 10.98 9.06
N GLU A 38 21.23 12.09 8.91
CA GLU A 38 20.96 13.03 10.00
C GLU A 38 19.96 12.44 10.99
N GLY A 39 18.87 11.82 10.51
CA GLY A 39 17.92 11.12 11.38
C GLY A 39 18.56 10.00 12.21
N PHE A 40 19.55 9.30 11.65
CA PHE A 40 20.37 8.34 12.41
C PHE A 40 21.23 9.05 13.47
N GLN A 41 21.92 10.14 13.14
CA GLN A 41 22.66 10.91 14.13
C GLN A 41 21.76 11.42 15.27
N GLU A 42 20.56 11.88 14.97
CA GLU A 42 19.58 12.31 15.97
C GLU A 42 19.03 11.15 16.81
N THR A 43 18.91 9.95 16.23
CA THR A 43 18.56 8.75 16.98
C THR A 43 19.58 8.49 18.08
N LYS A 44 20.88 8.60 17.77
CA LYS A 44 21.95 8.46 18.76
C LYS A 44 21.86 9.52 19.86
N ALA A 45 21.71 10.78 19.48
CA ALA A 45 21.62 11.88 20.44
C ALA A 45 20.40 11.73 21.37
N THR A 46 19.25 11.36 20.80
CA THR A 46 18.00 11.14 21.52
C THR A 46 18.14 9.98 22.53
N PHE A 47 18.70 8.86 22.10
CA PHE A 47 18.83 7.67 22.96
C PHE A 47 19.83 7.91 24.09
N ARG A 48 20.96 8.57 23.82
CA ARG A 48 21.91 8.98 24.86
C ARG A 48 21.26 9.89 25.89
N SER A 49 20.53 10.91 25.42
CA SER A 49 19.82 11.85 26.30
C SER A 49 18.80 11.14 27.20
N ALA A 50 18.00 10.21 26.66
CA ALA A 50 17.05 9.43 27.43
C ALA A 50 17.73 8.55 28.49
N LEU A 51 18.83 7.88 28.15
CA LEU A 51 19.62 7.10 29.10
C LEU A 51 20.22 7.96 30.22
N ASP A 52 20.63 9.20 29.91
CA ASP A 52 21.15 10.13 30.91
C ASP A 52 20.06 10.59 31.87
N ARG A 53 18.85 10.90 31.37
CA ARG A 53 17.69 11.17 32.23
C ARG A 53 17.36 9.99 33.15
N MET A 54 17.51 8.76 32.66
CA MET A 54 17.31 7.56 33.49
C MET A 54 18.37 7.36 34.59
N LYS A 55 19.57 7.93 34.42
CA LYS A 55 20.61 7.95 35.47
C LYS A 55 20.34 9.03 36.52
N GLU A 56 19.74 10.15 36.11
CA GLU A 56 19.44 11.29 36.97
C GLU A 56 18.14 11.11 37.78
N TYR A 57 17.16 10.37 37.23
CA TYR A 57 15.83 10.23 37.80
C TYR A 57 15.39 8.78 37.81
N ASP A 58 15.22 8.16 38.98
CA ASP A 58 14.83 6.75 39.11
C ASP A 58 13.39 6.44 38.67
N ASP A 59 12.50 7.43 38.73
CA ASP A 59 11.08 7.34 38.38
C ASP A 59 10.75 7.73 36.93
N PHE A 60 11.78 8.03 36.12
CA PHE A 60 11.61 8.39 34.72
C PHE A 60 11.44 7.15 33.81
N PHE A 61 10.47 7.25 32.89
CA PHE A 61 10.19 6.29 31.83
C PHE A 61 10.33 6.94 30.45
N PHE A 62 10.85 6.20 29.48
CA PHE A 62 10.98 6.64 28.10
C PHE A 62 10.27 5.68 27.15
N THR A 63 9.59 6.20 26.15
CA THR A 63 8.85 5.45 25.13
C THR A 63 9.49 5.69 23.77
N ASN A 64 9.74 4.62 23.00
CA ASN A 64 10.20 4.72 21.61
C ASN A 64 9.70 3.54 20.76
N SER A 65 9.48 3.77 19.46
CA SER A 65 8.77 2.86 18.56
C SER A 65 9.66 2.06 17.59
N SER A 66 10.13 2.69 16.51
CA SER A 66 10.66 2.06 15.29
C SER A 66 11.84 1.10 15.52
N ALA A 67 11.71 -0.16 15.08
CA ALA A 67 12.78 -1.16 15.20
C ALA A 67 14.06 -0.79 14.42
N ALA A 68 13.92 -0.12 13.26
CA ALA A 68 15.05 0.36 12.46
C ALA A 68 16.03 1.23 13.27
N ASN A 69 15.51 2.08 14.15
CA ASN A 69 16.32 2.95 15.01
C ASN A 69 17.17 2.13 15.98
N TYR A 70 16.64 1.03 16.51
CA TYR A 70 17.40 0.16 17.41
C TYR A 70 18.45 -0.65 16.65
N GLU A 71 18.16 -1.11 15.43
CA GLU A 71 19.14 -1.83 14.59
C GLU A 71 20.33 -0.94 14.25
N TRP A 72 20.08 0.33 13.93
CA TRP A 72 21.11 1.35 13.76
C TRP A 72 22.02 1.50 14.98
N ILE A 73 21.45 1.55 16.19
CA ILE A 73 22.22 1.65 17.44
C ILE A 73 22.97 0.35 17.74
N GLU A 74 22.37 -0.82 17.51
CA GLU A 74 23.04 -2.12 17.66
C GLU A 74 24.31 -2.18 16.81
N GLN A 75 24.22 -1.76 15.54
CA GLN A 75 25.31 -1.84 14.59
C GLN A 75 26.40 -0.78 14.82
N ASN A 76 26.02 0.45 15.22
CA ASN A 76 26.95 1.57 15.31
C ASN A 76 27.43 1.90 16.71
N GLU A 77 26.62 1.68 17.75
CA GLU A 77 26.94 2.02 19.15
C GLU A 77 26.61 0.88 20.13
N PRO A 78 27.34 -0.26 20.08
CA PRO A 78 26.99 -1.47 20.85
C PRO A 78 27.00 -1.28 22.37
N GLU A 79 27.73 -0.29 22.90
CA GLU A 79 27.74 0.00 24.34
C GLU A 79 26.43 0.65 24.79
N MET A 80 25.97 1.64 24.03
CA MET A 80 24.68 2.28 24.25
C MET A 80 23.53 1.28 24.09
N PHE A 81 23.63 0.37 23.11
CA PHE A 81 22.67 -0.73 22.95
C PHE A 81 22.58 -1.63 24.20
N ARG A 82 23.72 -1.95 24.84
CA ARG A 82 23.74 -2.69 26.11
C ARG A 82 23.06 -1.93 27.25
N GLU A 83 23.27 -0.62 27.36
CA GLU A 83 22.55 0.22 28.32
C GLU A 83 21.03 0.18 28.06
N ILE A 84 20.59 0.34 26.81
CA ILE A 84 19.17 0.27 26.43
C ILE A 84 18.55 -1.08 26.82
N LYS A 85 19.21 -2.19 26.49
CA LYS A 85 18.76 -3.54 26.86
C LYS A 85 18.57 -3.69 28.38
N GLN A 86 19.46 -3.11 29.17
CA GLN A 86 19.32 -3.09 30.63
C GLN A 86 18.11 -2.25 31.08
N ARG A 87 17.87 -1.08 30.47
CA ARG A 87 16.70 -0.24 30.80
C ARG A 87 15.36 -0.84 30.38
N ILE A 88 15.33 -1.61 29.30
CA ILE A 88 14.16 -2.39 28.89
C ILE A 88 13.88 -3.49 29.92
N LYS A 89 14.91 -4.22 30.36
CA LYS A 89 14.78 -5.26 31.40
C LYS A 89 14.28 -4.69 32.74
N GLU A 90 14.65 -3.46 33.07
CA GLU A 90 14.15 -2.72 34.23
C GLU A 90 12.69 -2.23 34.07
N GLY A 91 12.12 -2.29 32.86
CA GLY A 91 10.79 -1.76 32.56
C GLY A 91 10.73 -0.23 32.47
N ARG A 92 11.88 0.44 32.34
CA ARG A 92 11.98 1.91 32.31
C ARG A 92 12.07 2.47 30.90
N TRP A 93 12.51 1.64 29.95
CA TRP A 93 12.49 1.91 28.53
C TRP A 93 11.39 1.07 27.88
N GLU A 94 10.31 1.70 27.46
CA GLU A 94 9.15 1.06 26.85
C GLU A 94 9.30 1.03 25.33
N ILE A 95 9.23 -0.19 24.77
CA ILE A 95 9.12 -0.40 23.33
C ILE A 95 7.64 -0.42 22.96
N VAL A 96 7.26 0.50 22.07
CA VAL A 96 5.94 0.54 21.42
C VAL A 96 6.11 0.40 19.91
N GLY A 97 5.04 0.56 19.12
CA GLY A 97 5.08 0.50 17.67
C GLY A 97 4.99 -0.93 17.16
N GLY A 98 5.89 -1.83 17.60
CA GLY A 98 5.94 -3.22 17.13
C GLY A 98 6.23 -3.36 15.62
N TRP A 99 6.58 -2.26 14.97
CA TRP A 99 6.79 -2.15 13.53
C TRP A 99 8.22 -1.75 13.21
N TRP A 100 8.62 -2.01 11.96
CA TRP A 100 9.95 -1.63 11.46
C TRP A 100 10.17 -0.11 11.56
N VAL A 101 9.17 0.66 11.13
CA VAL A 101 9.08 2.12 11.28
C VAL A 101 7.66 2.56 11.67
N GLN A 102 7.40 3.87 11.75
CA GLN A 102 6.05 4.45 11.82
C GLN A 102 5.54 4.78 10.41
N PRO A 103 4.79 3.87 9.74
CA PRO A 103 4.51 4.00 8.32
C PRO A 103 3.40 5.02 8.02
N ASP A 104 3.27 5.42 6.76
CA ASP A 104 2.00 5.91 6.23
C ASP A 104 0.94 4.81 6.40
N CYS A 105 -0.27 5.16 6.85
CA CYS A 105 -1.34 4.22 7.15
C CYS A 105 -2.45 4.17 6.09
N ASN A 106 -2.15 4.58 4.85
CA ASN A 106 -3.06 4.54 3.71
C ASN A 106 -2.47 3.83 2.48
N ILE A 107 -1.23 4.14 2.12
CA ILE A 107 -0.59 3.82 0.84
C ILE A 107 0.08 2.43 0.80
N PRO A 108 0.78 1.95 1.85
CA PRO A 108 1.36 0.61 1.82
C PRO A 108 0.32 -0.48 1.50
N GLY A 109 0.73 -1.51 0.76
CA GLY A 109 -0.10 -2.69 0.53
C GLY A 109 -0.37 -3.46 1.83
N GLY A 110 -1.44 -4.27 1.84
CA GLY A 110 -1.84 -5.01 3.05
C GLY A 110 -0.72 -5.87 3.65
N GLU A 111 0.01 -6.58 2.80
CA GLU A 111 1.13 -7.41 3.25
C GLU A 111 2.30 -6.57 3.80
N SER A 112 2.49 -5.34 3.34
CA SER A 112 3.55 -4.47 3.88
C SER A 112 3.34 -4.19 5.37
N TYR A 113 2.11 -3.97 5.84
CA TYR A 113 1.85 -3.83 7.28
C TYR A 113 2.07 -5.12 8.07
N VAL A 114 1.78 -6.27 7.47
CA VAL A 114 2.16 -7.57 8.04
C VAL A 114 3.68 -7.64 8.18
N ARG A 115 4.44 -7.24 7.16
CA ARG A 115 5.92 -7.23 7.18
C ARG A 115 6.49 -6.19 8.14
N GLN A 116 5.85 -5.03 8.31
CA GLN A 116 6.19 -4.07 9.38
C GLN A 116 6.18 -4.78 10.73
N GLY A 117 5.11 -5.53 11.03
CA GLY A 117 4.95 -6.32 12.26
C GLY A 117 5.93 -7.47 12.36
N LEU A 118 6.05 -8.28 11.30
CA LEU A 118 6.93 -9.44 11.26
C LEU A 118 8.37 -9.06 11.59
N TYR A 119 8.99 -8.14 10.85
CA TYR A 119 10.38 -7.80 11.09
C TYR A 119 10.57 -6.96 12.36
N GLY A 120 9.64 -6.07 12.69
CA GLY A 120 9.70 -5.27 13.92
C GLY A 120 9.65 -6.13 15.18
N GLN A 121 8.64 -7.00 15.29
CA GLN A 121 8.45 -7.86 16.48
C GLN A 121 9.52 -8.95 16.57
N HIS A 122 9.93 -9.57 15.46
CA HIS A 122 11.06 -10.53 15.48
C HIS A 122 12.34 -9.87 15.97
N TYR A 123 12.66 -8.67 15.50
CA TYR A 123 13.81 -7.93 15.98
C TYR A 123 13.73 -7.66 17.50
N PHE A 124 12.60 -7.17 18.01
CA PHE A 124 12.45 -6.92 19.45
C PHE A 124 12.52 -8.20 20.29
N GLN A 125 11.91 -9.28 19.80
CA GLN A 125 11.95 -10.57 20.48
C GLN A 125 13.36 -11.15 20.51
N GLU A 126 14.10 -11.12 19.39
CA GLU A 126 15.48 -11.60 19.29
C GLU A 126 16.41 -10.80 20.20
N LYS A 127 16.36 -9.46 20.12
CA LYS A 127 17.35 -8.60 20.79
C LYS A 127 17.05 -8.34 22.25
N PHE A 128 15.77 -8.22 22.61
CA PHE A 128 15.34 -7.76 23.93
C PHE A 128 14.46 -8.78 24.67
N GLY A 129 13.93 -9.80 23.99
CA GLY A 129 13.03 -10.80 24.59
C GLY A 129 11.65 -10.24 24.93
N VAL A 130 11.22 -9.18 24.23
CA VAL A 130 9.93 -8.53 24.43
C VAL A 130 9.18 -8.39 23.11
N THR A 131 7.85 -8.42 23.20
CA THR A 131 6.93 -8.11 22.10
C THR A 131 6.20 -6.81 22.43
N ALA A 132 6.20 -5.85 21.52
CA ALA A 132 5.46 -4.60 21.71
C ALA A 132 3.95 -4.89 21.70
N LYS A 133 3.21 -4.36 22.68
CA LYS A 133 1.76 -4.53 22.82
C LYS A 133 0.93 -3.37 22.30
N VAL A 134 1.56 -2.21 22.10
CA VAL A 134 0.93 -1.00 21.59
C VAL A 134 1.46 -0.74 20.20
N GLY A 135 0.61 -0.85 19.18
CA GLY A 135 0.85 -0.23 17.89
C GLY A 135 0.87 1.29 18.06
N TYR A 136 1.80 1.97 17.41
CA TYR A 136 2.11 3.36 17.74
C TYR A 136 2.44 4.12 16.47
N ASN A 137 1.56 5.03 16.08
CA ASN A 137 1.75 5.83 14.88
C ASN A 137 1.13 7.21 15.09
N VAL A 138 1.88 8.08 15.75
CA VAL A 138 1.34 9.35 16.26
C VAL A 138 1.12 10.38 15.18
N ASP A 139 1.84 10.29 14.05
CA ASP A 139 1.87 11.36 13.04
C ASP A 139 1.50 10.89 11.62
N SER A 140 0.88 9.72 11.48
CA SER A 140 0.40 9.25 10.17
C SER A 140 -0.80 10.06 9.66
N PHE A 141 -0.94 10.22 8.35
CA PHE A 141 -1.93 11.10 7.73
C PHE A 141 -3.24 10.38 7.42
N GLY A 142 -3.81 9.76 8.45
CA GLY A 142 -5.01 8.93 8.38
C GLY A 142 -4.72 7.44 8.58
N HIS A 143 -5.75 6.64 8.84
CA HIS A 143 -5.58 5.22 9.13
C HIS A 143 -6.71 4.34 8.57
N HIS A 144 -6.36 3.33 7.76
CA HIS A 144 -7.33 2.44 7.14
C HIS A 144 -8.02 1.46 8.12
N GLY A 145 -9.30 1.14 7.89
CA GLY A 145 -10.16 0.35 8.80
C GLY A 145 -9.78 -1.12 9.01
N MET A 146 -8.82 -1.66 8.24
CA MET A 146 -8.32 -3.04 8.40
C MET A 146 -7.15 -3.16 9.39
N LEU A 147 -6.62 -2.04 9.89
CA LEU A 147 -5.50 -2.04 10.84
C LEU A 147 -5.78 -2.79 12.15
N PRO A 148 -6.96 -2.72 12.79
CA PRO A 148 -7.24 -3.48 14.01
C PRO A 148 -6.93 -4.98 13.90
N GLN A 149 -7.35 -5.64 12.81
CA GLN A 149 -7.02 -7.04 12.56
C GLN A 149 -5.51 -7.26 12.40
N ILE A 150 -4.84 -6.40 11.63
CA ILE A 150 -3.39 -6.53 11.37
C ILE A 150 -2.59 -6.35 12.66
N LEU A 151 -2.93 -5.33 13.46
CA LEU A 151 -2.33 -5.05 14.75
C LEU A 151 -2.52 -6.23 15.71
N LYS A 152 -3.77 -6.70 15.86
CA LYS A 152 -4.13 -7.81 16.75
C LYS A 152 -3.38 -9.09 16.39
N LYS A 153 -3.38 -9.46 15.10
CA LYS A 153 -2.71 -10.65 14.58
C LYS A 153 -1.18 -10.50 14.53
N SER A 154 -0.65 -9.29 14.72
CA SER A 154 0.78 -8.98 14.91
C SER A 154 1.17 -8.79 16.38
N GLY A 155 0.34 -9.27 17.31
CA GLY A 155 0.65 -9.30 18.75
C GLY A 155 0.42 -7.99 19.50
N MET A 156 -0.17 -6.98 18.85
CA MET A 156 -0.48 -5.66 19.43
C MET A 156 -1.96 -5.55 19.77
N ASP A 157 -2.24 -5.43 21.07
CA ASP A 157 -3.61 -5.38 21.60
C ASP A 157 -4.15 -3.94 21.68
N TYR A 158 -3.27 -2.95 21.57
CA TYR A 158 -3.56 -1.53 21.77
C TYR A 158 -3.03 -0.68 20.62
N TYR A 159 -3.59 0.52 20.46
CA TYR A 159 -3.15 1.47 19.44
C TYR A 159 -3.12 2.91 19.96
N VAL A 160 -2.07 3.67 19.59
CA VAL A 160 -1.96 5.09 19.88
C VAL A 160 -1.70 5.87 18.60
N PHE A 161 -2.50 6.92 18.38
CA PHE A 161 -2.39 7.82 17.24
C PHE A 161 -2.77 9.25 17.64
N MET A 162 -2.41 10.26 16.85
CA MET A 162 -2.91 11.64 17.06
C MET A 162 -3.84 12.09 15.93
N ARG A 163 -3.46 11.84 14.67
CA ARG A 163 -4.17 12.35 13.49
C ARG A 163 -5.12 11.30 12.91
N PRO A 164 -6.34 11.66 12.49
CA PRO A 164 -6.89 13.00 12.33
C PRO A 164 -7.36 13.67 13.64
N ASN A 165 -7.38 15.00 13.62
CA ASN A 165 -7.88 15.86 14.68
C ASN A 165 -9.41 15.75 14.85
N PRO A 166 -10.00 16.18 15.99
CA PRO A 166 -11.44 16.14 16.22
C PRO A 166 -12.30 16.85 15.17
N GLN A 167 -11.77 17.88 14.51
CA GLN A 167 -12.45 18.64 13.47
C GLN A 167 -12.44 17.92 12.11
N GLU A 168 -11.49 17.00 11.92
CA GLU A 168 -11.33 16.17 10.72
C GLU A 168 -12.11 14.85 10.88
N LYS A 169 -11.97 14.16 12.03
CA LYS A 169 -12.76 12.98 12.43
C LYS A 169 -13.39 13.16 13.80
N GLY A 170 -14.71 13.24 13.81
CA GLY A 170 -15.50 13.12 15.04
C GLY A 170 -15.39 11.69 15.61
N LEU A 171 -14.95 11.56 16.86
CA LEU A 171 -14.83 10.28 17.56
C LEU A 171 -15.60 10.34 18.89
N PRO A 172 -16.15 9.21 19.38
CA PRO A 172 -16.99 9.18 20.58
C PRO A 172 -16.23 9.52 21.87
N GLY A 173 -14.90 9.45 21.85
CA GLY A 173 -14.05 9.77 23.00
C GLY A 173 -12.57 9.71 22.64
N ARG A 174 -11.70 9.84 23.66
CA ARG A 174 -10.25 9.68 23.50
C ARG A 174 -9.84 8.22 23.49
N ILE A 175 -10.59 7.35 24.17
CA ILE A 175 -10.36 5.91 24.24
C ILE A 175 -11.57 5.14 23.74
N PHE A 176 -11.36 4.15 22.88
CA PHE A 176 -12.41 3.37 22.22
C PHE A 176 -11.87 2.04 21.69
N TRP A 177 -12.75 1.06 21.48
CA TRP A 177 -12.42 -0.13 20.70
C TRP A 177 -12.46 0.21 19.21
N TRP A 178 -11.36 0.05 18.50
CA TRP A 178 -11.33 0.15 17.04
C TRP A 178 -11.49 -1.24 16.42
N GLU A 179 -12.48 -1.41 15.55
CA GLU A 179 -12.92 -2.71 15.02
C GLU A 179 -12.73 -2.78 13.49
N SER A 180 -12.20 -3.92 13.02
CA SER A 180 -12.21 -4.32 11.60
C SER A 180 -13.40 -5.24 11.29
N ASP A 181 -13.70 -5.41 10.00
CA ASP A 181 -14.81 -6.23 9.49
C ASP A 181 -14.83 -7.69 9.99
N ASP A 182 -13.67 -8.29 10.31
CA ASP A 182 -13.58 -9.65 10.85
C ASP A 182 -13.97 -9.74 12.34
N GLY A 183 -14.26 -8.59 12.96
CA GLY A 183 -14.54 -8.42 14.38
C GLY A 183 -13.29 -8.33 15.26
N SER A 184 -12.08 -8.28 14.69
CA SER A 184 -10.87 -8.01 15.47
C SER A 184 -10.90 -6.59 16.02
N ARG A 185 -10.52 -6.44 17.29
CA ARG A 185 -10.51 -5.15 17.99
C ARG A 185 -9.18 -4.89 18.70
N VAL A 186 -8.76 -3.64 18.67
CA VAL A 186 -7.67 -3.09 19.50
C VAL A 186 -8.18 -1.92 20.32
N LEU A 187 -7.71 -1.78 21.57
CA LEU A 187 -8.09 -0.64 22.41
C LEU A 187 -7.24 0.55 22.00
N THR A 188 -7.88 1.61 21.54
CA THR A 188 -7.24 2.70 20.84
C THR A 188 -7.34 3.98 21.65
N TYR A 189 -6.26 4.78 21.68
CA TYR A 189 -6.23 6.10 22.27
C TYR A 189 -5.80 7.18 21.26
N ARG A 190 -6.66 8.19 21.07
CA ARG A 190 -6.32 9.41 20.31
C ARG A 190 -5.67 10.44 21.22
N ILE A 191 -4.43 10.81 20.93
CA ILE A 191 -3.69 11.87 21.62
C ILE A 191 -4.46 13.20 21.50
N PRO A 192 -4.75 13.92 22.61
CA PRO A 192 -5.62 15.09 22.55
C PRO A 192 -5.07 16.31 21.82
N PHE A 193 -3.79 16.65 22.03
CA PHE A 193 -3.22 17.93 21.61
C PHE A 193 -1.81 17.78 21.04
N GLU A 194 -0.85 17.31 21.85
CA GLU A 194 0.54 17.19 21.46
C GLU A 194 1.11 15.82 21.85
N TYR A 195 1.89 15.18 20.96
CA TYR A 195 2.66 13.97 21.28
C TYR A 195 4.07 14.27 21.82
N CYS A 196 4.52 15.53 21.76
CA CYS A 196 5.74 16.04 22.38
C CYS A 196 5.49 17.48 22.88
N THR A 197 6.03 17.84 24.04
CA THR A 197 5.88 19.18 24.62
C THR A 197 7.11 19.56 25.45
N TRP A 198 7.66 20.73 25.14
CA TRP A 198 8.82 21.30 25.83
C TRP A 198 8.54 21.66 27.30
N GLY A 199 9.58 21.73 28.11
CA GLY A 199 9.50 21.98 29.56
C GLY A 199 8.73 23.26 29.89
N LYS A 200 9.05 24.37 29.24
CA LYS A 200 8.36 25.66 29.41
C LYS A 200 6.86 25.66 29.11
N ASP A 201 6.38 24.73 28.26
CA ASP A 201 4.99 24.68 27.79
C ASP A 201 4.17 23.56 28.45
N ILE A 202 4.81 22.69 29.26
CA ILE A 202 4.18 21.49 29.82
C ILE A 202 3.01 21.80 30.75
N GLU A 203 3.07 22.90 31.51
CA GLU A 203 1.97 23.29 32.40
C GLU A 203 0.69 23.60 31.61
N LYS A 204 0.82 24.34 30.49
CA LYS A 204 -0.30 24.65 29.61
C LYS A 204 -0.89 23.37 29.01
N HIS A 205 -0.04 22.44 28.58
CA HIS A 205 -0.48 21.16 28.01
C HIS A 205 -1.19 20.29 29.07
N VAL A 206 -0.67 20.22 30.29
CA VAL A 206 -1.31 19.51 31.43
C VAL A 206 -2.68 20.09 31.73
N ARG A 207 -2.83 21.42 31.80
CA ARG A 207 -4.12 22.08 32.05
C ARG A 207 -5.14 21.79 30.95
N ARG A 208 -4.69 21.78 29.68
CA ARG A 208 -5.55 21.41 28.54
C ARG A 208 -6.01 19.96 28.62
N ASN A 209 -5.12 19.01 28.90
CA ASN A 209 -5.49 17.61 29.09
C ASN A 209 -6.43 17.42 30.27
N ALA A 210 -6.22 18.13 31.38
CA ALA A 210 -7.13 18.08 32.52
C ALA A 210 -8.55 18.57 32.17
N GLY A 211 -8.69 19.45 31.18
CA GLY A 211 -9.99 19.88 30.66
C GLY A 211 -10.73 18.81 29.83
N GLU A 212 -10.05 17.74 29.42
CA GLU A 212 -10.61 16.66 28.60
C GLU A 212 -11.18 15.50 29.43
N PHE A 213 -11.03 15.51 30.77
CA PHE A 213 -11.64 14.49 31.62
C PHE A 213 -13.16 14.49 31.47
N LYS A 214 -13.73 13.30 31.28
CA LYS A 214 -15.17 13.10 31.14
C LYS A 214 -15.55 11.80 31.82
N GLU A 215 -16.37 11.86 32.86
CA GLU A 215 -16.90 10.67 33.53
C GLU A 215 -17.50 9.67 32.52
N PRO A 216 -17.24 8.36 32.65
CA PRO A 216 -16.45 7.68 33.69
C PRO A 216 -14.93 7.63 33.43
N PHE A 217 -14.44 8.29 32.38
CA PHE A 217 -13.03 8.30 31.97
C PHE A 217 -12.22 9.40 32.67
N ASN A 218 -11.63 9.03 33.81
CA ASN A 218 -10.84 9.91 34.67
C ASN A 218 -9.32 9.74 34.50
N ASP A 219 -8.88 9.03 33.45
CA ASP A 219 -7.47 8.75 33.19
C ASP A 219 -7.13 9.04 31.75
N LEU A 220 -6.15 9.92 31.54
CA LEU A 220 -5.69 10.34 30.21
C LEU A 220 -4.18 10.23 30.11
N MET A 221 -3.68 9.96 28.92
CA MET A 221 -2.25 10.09 28.62
C MET A 221 -1.93 11.54 28.22
N CYS A 222 -0.89 12.10 28.81
CA CYS A 222 -0.33 13.41 28.50
C CYS A 222 1.14 13.25 28.11
N PHE A 223 1.47 13.53 26.85
CA PHE A 223 2.80 13.28 26.31
C PHE A 223 3.74 14.49 26.54
N TYR A 224 5.04 14.23 26.69
CA TYR A 224 6.06 15.26 26.85
C TYR A 224 7.41 14.84 26.23
N GLY A 225 8.21 15.81 25.80
CA GLY A 225 9.41 15.61 24.97
C GLY A 225 9.67 16.79 24.03
N VAL A 226 10.75 16.76 23.24
CA VAL A 226 11.07 17.84 22.28
C VAL A 226 10.36 17.62 20.94
N GLY A 227 10.58 16.49 20.27
CA GLY A 227 9.80 16.02 19.11
C GLY A 227 10.40 16.32 17.72
N ASN A 228 9.76 15.70 16.71
CA ASN A 228 10.00 15.67 15.25
C ASN A 228 11.46 15.37 14.82
N HIS A 229 12.41 16.21 15.18
CA HIS A 229 13.84 15.97 14.97
C HIS A 229 14.47 15.20 16.15
N GLY A 230 13.69 14.35 16.81
CA GLY A 230 14.12 13.69 18.05
C GLY A 230 14.09 14.62 19.26
N GLY A 231 15.06 14.43 20.17
CA GLY A 231 15.07 15.11 21.46
C GLY A 231 14.01 14.54 22.42
N GLY A 232 14.48 13.71 23.33
CA GLY A 232 13.62 13.12 24.36
C GLY A 232 13.21 14.12 25.44
N PRO A 233 12.47 13.64 26.46
CA PRO A 233 12.15 14.42 27.64
C PRO A 233 13.35 15.13 28.29
N THR A 234 13.17 16.39 28.64
CA THR A 234 14.22 17.22 29.26
C THR A 234 14.15 17.19 30.79
N ILE A 235 15.23 17.62 31.46
CA ILE A 235 15.25 17.86 32.91
C ILE A 235 14.13 18.83 33.31
N GLU A 236 13.95 19.91 32.54
CA GLU A 236 12.90 20.90 32.80
C GLU A 236 11.49 20.27 32.75
N ASN A 237 11.23 19.35 31.81
CA ASN A 237 9.96 18.62 31.79
C ASN A 237 9.73 17.85 33.10
N ILE A 238 10.70 17.04 33.51
CA ILE A 238 10.59 16.15 34.68
C ILE A 238 10.38 16.97 35.96
N GLU A 239 11.19 18.01 36.16
CA GLU A 239 11.10 18.89 37.33
C GLU A 239 9.79 19.68 37.38
N SER A 240 9.28 20.12 36.22
CA SER A 240 8.01 20.84 36.14
C SER A 240 6.83 19.93 36.46
N ILE A 241 6.84 18.70 35.97
CA ILE A 241 5.82 17.68 36.29
C ILE A 241 5.82 17.37 37.79
N LYS A 242 7.00 17.14 38.39
CA LYS A 242 7.14 16.88 39.83
C LYS A 242 6.60 18.05 40.67
N ARG A 243 6.92 19.29 40.27
CA ARG A 243 6.43 20.50 40.94
C ARG A 243 4.91 20.63 40.86
N MET A 244 4.33 20.50 39.67
CA MET A 244 2.88 20.55 39.50
C MET A 244 2.18 19.41 40.24
N ASN A 245 2.82 18.25 40.41
CA ASN A 245 2.18 17.13 41.09
C ASN A 245 2.01 17.35 42.60
N ILE A 246 2.81 18.23 43.20
CA ILE A 246 2.66 18.63 44.61
C ILE A 246 1.53 19.68 44.78
N ASP A 247 1.18 20.41 43.72
CA ASP A 247 0.11 21.41 43.75
C ASP A 247 -1.28 20.73 43.65
N LEU A 248 -2.17 21.08 44.59
CA LEU A 248 -3.53 20.56 44.69
C LEU A 248 -4.46 21.04 43.57
N ASN A 249 -4.07 22.07 42.81
CA ASN A 249 -4.81 22.58 41.67
C ASN A 249 -4.65 21.75 40.39
N PHE A 250 -3.77 20.75 40.41
CA PHE A 250 -3.53 19.85 39.28
C PHE A 250 -4.06 18.44 39.57
N PRO A 251 -4.46 17.68 38.52
CA PRO A 251 -4.81 16.27 38.68
C PRO A 251 -3.62 15.47 39.24
N ASN A 252 -3.87 14.23 39.65
CA ASN A 252 -2.78 13.32 39.97
C ASN A 252 -1.94 13.11 38.70
N MET A 253 -0.62 13.26 38.79
CA MET A 253 0.29 13.02 37.66
C MET A 253 1.25 11.91 38.02
N ILE A 254 1.37 10.92 37.14
CA ILE A 254 2.31 9.81 37.31
C ILE A 254 3.16 9.63 36.06
N PHE A 255 4.47 9.49 36.22
CA PHE A 255 5.32 9.03 35.13
C PHE A 255 4.92 7.59 34.79
N SER A 256 4.62 7.34 33.52
CA SER A 256 3.97 6.11 33.07
C SER A 256 4.40 5.77 31.64
N THR A 257 3.97 4.59 31.19
CA THR A 257 4.11 4.13 29.81
C THR A 257 2.72 3.88 29.19
N PRO A 258 2.58 3.85 27.86
CA PRO A 258 1.33 3.49 27.21
C PRO A 258 0.85 2.09 27.59
N ASN A 259 1.75 1.11 27.68
CA ASN A 259 1.42 -0.25 28.14
C ASN A 259 0.78 -0.24 29.53
N LYS A 260 1.36 0.51 30.48
CA LYS A 260 0.80 0.64 31.82
C LYS A 260 -0.61 1.24 31.79
N TYR A 261 -0.81 2.34 31.06
CA TYR A 261 -2.12 2.98 30.89
C TYR A 261 -3.17 1.98 30.40
N PHE A 262 -2.94 1.31 29.26
CA PHE A 262 -3.91 0.36 28.73
C PHE A 262 -4.16 -0.84 29.64
N SER A 263 -3.11 -1.35 30.31
CA SER A 263 -3.25 -2.45 31.27
C SER A 263 -4.12 -2.09 32.48
N GLU A 264 -4.14 -0.81 32.87
CA GLU A 264 -5.01 -0.29 33.92
C GLU A 264 -6.42 -0.04 33.38
N MET A 265 -6.56 0.53 32.18
CA MET A 265 -7.86 0.78 31.55
C MET A 265 -8.67 -0.50 31.37
N ILE A 266 -8.07 -1.57 30.84
CA ILE A 266 -8.76 -2.85 30.68
C ILE A 266 -9.27 -3.42 32.01
N LYS A 267 -8.54 -3.22 33.12
CA LYS A 267 -8.97 -3.68 34.45
C LYS A 267 -10.15 -2.89 35.02
N LYS A 268 -10.39 -1.66 34.53
CA LYS A 268 -11.52 -0.82 34.97
C LYS A 268 -12.85 -1.26 34.35
N ASP A 269 -12.82 -2.06 33.29
CA ASP A 269 -14.01 -2.61 32.60
C ASP A 269 -15.10 -1.56 32.32
N LEU A 270 -14.65 -0.39 31.83
CA LEU A 270 -15.55 0.71 31.48
C LEU A 270 -16.25 0.43 30.13
N PRO A 271 -17.42 1.04 29.86
CA PRO A 271 -18.14 0.88 28.61
C PRO A 271 -17.45 1.66 27.47
N TYR A 272 -16.30 1.18 27.00
CA TYR A 272 -15.57 1.77 25.89
C TYR A 272 -16.41 1.69 24.60
N PRO A 273 -16.64 2.82 23.89
CA PRO A 273 -17.39 2.81 22.65
C PRO A 273 -16.63 2.04 21.56
N VAL A 274 -17.36 1.55 20.56
CA VAL A 274 -16.78 0.88 19.39
C VAL A 274 -16.81 1.86 18.20
N VAL A 275 -15.68 1.95 17.49
CA VAL A 275 -15.56 2.64 16.21
C VAL A 275 -15.23 1.57 15.17
N HIS A 276 -16.12 1.41 14.19
CA HIS A 276 -15.95 0.50 13.05
C HIS A 276 -15.97 1.35 11.78
N ASP A 277 -14.82 1.97 11.52
CA ASP A 277 -14.62 2.89 10.40
C ASP A 277 -13.10 3.12 10.20
N ASP A 278 -12.71 3.74 9.09
CA ASP A 278 -11.38 4.32 8.96
C ASP A 278 -11.25 5.65 9.72
N LEU A 279 -10.02 6.08 9.95
CA LEU A 279 -9.70 7.32 10.67
C LEU A 279 -9.11 8.34 9.69
N GLN A 280 -9.98 8.97 8.89
CA GLN A 280 -9.67 10.02 7.89
C GLN A 280 -10.25 11.39 8.28
N HIS A 281 -9.87 12.54 7.72
CA HIS A 281 -8.94 12.82 6.63
C HIS A 281 -7.90 13.81 7.16
N HIS A 282 -6.61 13.47 7.06
CA HIS A 282 -5.55 14.41 7.41
C HIS A 282 -4.63 14.60 6.21
N ALA A 283 -4.34 15.85 5.84
CA ALA A 283 -3.40 16.20 4.77
C ALA A 283 -3.63 15.44 3.44
N SER A 284 -4.78 15.68 2.79
CA SER A 284 -5.22 14.94 1.59
C SER A 284 -4.27 15.04 0.39
N GLY A 285 -3.39 16.04 0.37
CA GLY A 285 -2.38 16.21 -0.65
C GLY A 285 -1.34 15.09 -0.67
N CYS A 286 -1.16 14.39 0.47
CA CYS A 286 -0.20 13.31 0.65
C CYS A 286 -0.50 12.07 -0.22
N TYR A 287 -1.76 11.89 -0.61
CA TYR A 287 -2.20 10.75 -1.40
C TYR A 287 -1.68 10.81 -2.84
N SER A 288 -1.42 12.00 -3.38
CA SER A 288 -1.06 12.22 -4.80
C SER A 288 0.26 12.94 -5.04
N VAL A 289 0.80 13.65 -4.05
CA VAL A 289 2.08 14.37 -4.21
C VAL A 289 3.26 13.39 -4.32
N HIS A 290 4.17 13.65 -5.24
CA HIS A 290 5.35 12.83 -5.52
C HIS A 290 5.00 11.43 -6.05
N SER A 291 4.55 11.38 -7.30
CA SER A 291 4.26 10.14 -8.05
C SER A 291 5.38 9.08 -8.04
N GLY A 292 6.65 9.50 -8.01
CA GLY A 292 7.81 8.60 -8.05
C GLY A 292 7.86 7.60 -6.90
N ILE A 293 7.86 8.07 -5.66
CA ILE A 293 7.88 7.23 -4.45
C ILE A 293 6.68 6.28 -4.38
N LYS A 294 5.48 6.74 -4.75
CA LYS A 294 4.26 5.90 -4.82
C LYS A 294 4.42 4.76 -5.82
N LYS A 295 4.97 5.06 -7.00
CA LYS A 295 5.24 4.07 -8.06
C LYS A 295 6.30 3.06 -7.62
N TRP A 296 7.44 3.53 -7.10
CA TRP A 296 8.52 2.64 -6.66
C TRP A 296 8.08 1.70 -5.53
N ASN A 297 7.26 2.19 -4.59
CA ASN A 297 6.67 1.34 -3.55
C ASN A 297 5.80 0.24 -4.17
N ARG A 298 4.84 0.60 -5.04
CA ARG A 298 3.94 -0.36 -5.71
C ARG A 298 4.72 -1.41 -6.49
N GLU A 299 5.74 -1.00 -7.26
CA GLU A 299 6.58 -1.89 -8.06
C GLU A 299 7.39 -2.84 -7.17
N ALA A 300 8.03 -2.33 -6.10
CA ALA A 300 8.84 -3.13 -5.20
C ALA A 300 8.00 -4.16 -4.41
N GLU A 301 6.84 -3.76 -3.89
CA GLU A 301 5.89 -4.66 -3.21
C GLU A 301 5.48 -5.80 -4.13
N ASN A 302 4.95 -5.49 -5.33
CA ASN A 302 4.46 -6.52 -6.26
C ASN A 302 5.57 -7.45 -6.76
N LEU A 303 6.77 -6.92 -7.00
CA LEU A 303 7.91 -7.71 -7.45
C LEU A 303 8.42 -8.64 -6.35
N LEU A 304 8.57 -8.15 -5.11
CA LEU A 304 8.96 -9.00 -3.97
C LEU A 304 7.93 -10.11 -3.73
N MET A 305 6.64 -9.78 -3.76
CA MET A 305 5.57 -10.75 -3.61
C MET A 305 5.60 -11.84 -4.69
N ALA A 306 5.89 -11.49 -5.96
CA ALA A 306 6.04 -12.49 -7.03
C ALA A 306 7.29 -13.35 -6.83
N ALA A 307 8.39 -12.70 -6.44
CA ALA A 307 9.69 -13.33 -6.26
C ALA A 307 9.68 -14.34 -5.09
N GLU A 308 9.06 -14.00 -3.96
CA GLU A 308 8.90 -14.92 -2.81
C GLU A 308 8.06 -16.13 -3.17
N LYS A 309 6.88 -15.93 -3.80
CA LYS A 309 6.00 -17.02 -4.25
C LYS A 309 6.74 -18.02 -5.11
N LEU A 310 7.36 -17.54 -6.19
CA LEU A 310 8.03 -18.42 -7.15
C LEU A 310 9.32 -19.01 -6.58
N SER A 311 10.05 -18.30 -5.72
CA SER A 311 11.23 -18.85 -5.04
C SER A 311 10.89 -19.94 -4.04
N ALA A 312 9.78 -19.80 -3.30
CA ALA A 312 9.30 -20.82 -2.37
C ALA A 312 8.86 -22.08 -3.12
N ILE A 313 8.11 -21.92 -4.22
CA ILE A 313 7.70 -23.01 -5.10
C ILE A 313 8.92 -23.71 -5.72
N ALA A 314 9.88 -22.95 -6.26
CA ALA A 314 11.10 -23.51 -6.85
C ALA A 314 11.91 -24.27 -5.79
N ASN A 315 12.00 -23.76 -4.55
CA ASN A 315 12.67 -24.47 -3.46
C ASN A 315 12.06 -25.84 -3.19
N TRP A 316 10.74 -25.91 -3.06
CA TRP A 316 10.03 -27.16 -2.77
C TRP A 316 9.91 -28.10 -3.98
N THR A 317 9.98 -27.58 -5.21
CA THR A 317 9.78 -28.38 -6.44
C THR A 317 11.10 -28.88 -7.04
N THR A 318 12.12 -28.03 -7.08
CA THR A 318 13.38 -28.30 -7.80
C THR A 318 14.60 -28.31 -6.88
N GLY A 319 14.44 -27.89 -5.62
CA GLY A 319 15.55 -27.71 -4.67
C GLY A 319 16.32 -26.41 -4.85
N GLN A 320 15.82 -25.46 -5.67
CA GLN A 320 16.44 -24.15 -5.84
C GLN A 320 16.56 -23.43 -4.49
N LYS A 321 17.76 -22.92 -4.16
CA LYS A 321 17.96 -22.20 -2.89
C LYS A 321 17.07 -20.96 -2.81
N TYR A 322 16.31 -20.83 -1.72
CA TYR A 322 15.54 -19.62 -1.41
C TYR A 322 16.51 -18.46 -1.12
N PRO A 323 16.30 -17.24 -1.68
CA PRO A 323 17.19 -16.12 -1.46
C PRO A 323 17.30 -15.71 0.01
N GLU A 324 18.53 -15.50 0.49
CA GLU A 324 18.81 -15.18 1.91
C GLU A 324 18.64 -13.70 2.24
N ASN A 325 18.52 -12.82 1.25
CA ASN A 325 18.53 -11.36 1.40
C ASN A 325 17.17 -10.71 1.11
N TYR A 326 16.09 -11.48 1.10
CA TYR A 326 14.73 -10.93 0.99
C TYR A 326 14.33 -10.11 2.21
N ASP A 327 14.87 -10.41 3.39
CA ASP A 327 14.70 -9.62 4.60
C ASP A 327 15.23 -8.18 4.40
N LEU A 328 16.44 -8.03 3.86
CA LEU A 328 17.03 -6.73 3.52
C LEU A 328 16.17 -5.98 2.48
N ALA A 329 15.75 -6.68 1.43
CA ALA A 329 14.92 -6.08 0.39
C ALA A 329 13.59 -5.56 0.96
N TRP A 330 12.93 -6.33 1.82
CA TRP A 330 11.73 -5.86 2.50
C TRP A 330 12.03 -4.71 3.47
N LYS A 331 13.06 -4.80 4.32
CA LYS A 331 13.43 -3.71 5.24
C LYS A 331 13.66 -2.38 4.50
N ASN A 332 14.25 -2.41 3.29
CA ASN A 332 14.40 -1.24 2.43
C ASN A 332 13.04 -0.67 1.97
N VAL A 333 12.10 -1.52 1.56
CA VAL A 333 10.74 -1.08 1.20
C VAL A 333 10.04 -0.49 2.42
N LEU A 334 10.04 -1.22 3.55
CA LEU A 334 9.35 -0.83 4.77
C LEU A 334 9.91 0.46 5.39
N PHE A 335 11.21 0.69 5.32
CA PHE A 335 11.82 1.93 5.78
C PHE A 335 11.28 3.13 5.00
N ASN A 336 11.18 3.00 3.68
CA ASN A 336 10.66 4.06 2.82
C ASN A 336 9.12 4.18 2.83
N GLN A 337 8.44 3.32 3.59
CA GLN A 337 7.02 3.48 3.92
C GLN A 337 6.79 4.38 5.12
N PHE A 338 7.85 4.91 5.77
CA PHE A 338 7.72 5.93 6.81
C PHE A 338 6.80 7.06 6.32
N HIS A 339 5.95 7.58 7.21
CA HIS A 339 4.85 8.46 6.82
C HIS A 339 5.32 9.66 6.00
N ASP A 340 6.39 10.38 6.37
CA ASP A 340 6.88 11.53 5.57
C ASP A 340 7.57 11.17 4.25
N ILE A 341 8.15 9.97 4.16
CA ILE A 341 8.78 9.52 2.91
C ILE A 341 7.69 9.16 1.92
N LEU A 342 6.78 8.26 2.31
CA LEU A 342 5.77 7.74 1.40
C LEU A 342 4.66 8.75 1.12
N ALA A 343 4.34 9.65 2.06
CA ALA A 343 3.43 10.77 1.84
C ALA A 343 3.94 11.77 0.80
N GLY A 344 5.24 11.75 0.47
CA GLY A 344 5.79 12.69 -0.52
C GLY A 344 6.04 14.09 0.07
N THR A 345 6.35 14.16 1.37
CA THR A 345 6.45 15.40 2.15
C THR A 345 7.87 15.74 2.66
N SER A 346 8.88 14.99 2.22
CA SER A 346 10.30 15.20 2.51
C SER A 346 11.03 16.11 1.49
N LEU A 347 12.31 16.42 1.76
CA LEU A 347 13.20 17.11 0.81
C LEU A 347 13.45 16.30 -0.47
N GLN A 348 13.81 16.99 -1.56
CA GLN A 348 14.14 16.33 -2.84
C GLN A 348 15.24 15.25 -2.70
N THR A 349 16.31 15.54 -1.96
CA THR A 349 17.45 14.60 -1.79
C THR A 349 17.06 13.34 -1.03
N ALA A 350 16.06 13.39 -0.14
CA ALA A 350 15.54 12.21 0.53
C ALA A 350 14.93 11.20 -0.46
N TYR A 351 14.31 11.66 -1.55
CA TYR A 351 13.79 10.75 -2.58
C TYR A 351 14.85 10.14 -3.47
N GLU A 352 16.04 10.74 -3.56
CA GLU A 352 17.18 10.11 -4.23
C GLU A 352 17.64 8.87 -3.45
N ASP A 353 17.70 8.98 -2.13
CA ASP A 353 17.98 7.84 -1.24
C ASP A 353 16.87 6.79 -1.33
N ALA A 354 15.60 7.22 -1.25
CA ALA A 354 14.46 6.31 -1.34
C ALA A 354 14.43 5.55 -2.67
N ARG A 355 14.72 6.23 -3.79
CA ARG A 355 14.85 5.59 -5.11
C ARG A 355 15.92 4.51 -5.12
N ASN A 356 17.08 4.79 -4.52
CA ASN A 356 18.19 3.85 -4.51
C ASN A 356 17.87 2.61 -3.65
N MET A 357 17.25 2.79 -2.48
CA MET A 357 16.83 1.70 -1.60
C MET A 357 15.76 0.81 -2.25
N HIS A 358 14.75 1.40 -2.91
CA HIS A 358 13.78 0.64 -3.72
C HIS A 358 14.47 -0.08 -4.89
N GLY A 359 15.43 0.57 -5.54
CA GLY A 359 16.24 -0.04 -6.61
C GLY A 359 17.00 -1.28 -6.14
N GLU A 360 17.60 -1.23 -4.94
CA GLU A 360 18.24 -2.40 -4.32
C GLU A 360 17.22 -3.51 -4.03
N ALA A 361 16.08 -3.18 -3.43
CA ALA A 361 15.02 -4.15 -3.14
C ALA A 361 14.53 -4.86 -4.41
N MET A 362 14.25 -4.10 -5.47
CA MET A 362 13.84 -4.64 -6.77
C MET A 362 14.93 -5.49 -7.45
N SER A 363 16.20 -5.10 -7.32
CA SER A 363 17.34 -5.87 -7.85
C SER A 363 17.48 -7.23 -7.16
N ILE A 364 17.35 -7.25 -5.83
CA ILE A 364 17.37 -8.48 -5.04
C ILE A 364 16.19 -9.38 -5.44
N ALA A 365 14.96 -8.83 -5.48
CA ALA A 365 13.76 -9.54 -5.86
C ALA A 365 13.87 -10.15 -7.26
N SER A 366 14.31 -9.36 -8.25
CA SER A 366 14.51 -9.79 -9.64
C SER A 366 15.51 -10.94 -9.78
N LYS A 367 16.62 -10.90 -9.03
CA LYS A 367 17.62 -11.98 -9.06
C LYS A 367 17.04 -13.28 -8.52
N GLY A 368 16.36 -13.23 -7.37
CA GLY A 368 15.71 -14.40 -6.78
C GLY A 368 14.63 -14.99 -7.69
N LEU A 369 13.77 -14.12 -8.23
CA LEU A 369 12.75 -14.48 -9.21
C LEU A 369 13.36 -15.16 -10.46
N ASN A 370 14.45 -14.60 -11.00
CA ASN A 370 15.12 -15.19 -12.15
C ASN A 370 15.68 -16.59 -11.83
N TYR A 371 16.30 -16.81 -10.67
CA TYR A 371 16.74 -18.15 -10.28
C TYR A 371 15.58 -19.13 -10.15
N ALA A 372 14.45 -18.69 -9.58
CA ALA A 372 13.27 -19.49 -9.42
C ALA A 372 12.68 -19.94 -10.77
N ILE A 373 12.43 -18.99 -11.68
CA ILE A 373 11.82 -19.29 -12.99
C ILE A 373 12.74 -20.13 -13.87
N GLN A 374 14.06 -19.88 -13.86
CA GLN A 374 15.05 -20.66 -14.61
C GLN A 374 15.10 -22.10 -14.11
N SER A 375 15.07 -22.29 -12.78
CA SER A 375 15.07 -23.61 -12.19
C SER A 375 13.80 -24.40 -12.53
N LEU A 376 12.64 -23.73 -12.50
CA LEU A 376 11.37 -24.34 -12.88
C LEU A 376 11.29 -24.63 -14.38
N SER A 377 11.64 -23.68 -15.24
CA SER A 377 11.58 -23.84 -16.71
C SER A 377 12.47 -24.97 -17.18
N TRP A 378 13.69 -25.07 -16.66
CA TRP A 378 14.65 -26.12 -17.01
C TRP A 378 14.22 -27.53 -16.58
N ARG A 379 13.16 -27.65 -15.78
CA ARG A 379 12.57 -28.94 -15.40
C ARG A 379 11.32 -29.30 -16.20
N ILE A 380 10.86 -28.45 -17.11
CA ILE A 380 9.73 -28.76 -18.00
C ILE A 380 10.19 -29.69 -19.13
N ASP A 381 9.43 -30.74 -19.44
CA ASP A 381 9.70 -31.59 -20.60
C ASP A 381 9.25 -30.88 -21.88
N ILE A 382 10.20 -30.45 -22.71
CA ILE A 382 9.94 -29.73 -23.96
C ILE A 382 10.54 -30.54 -25.11
N GLU A 383 9.70 -30.97 -26.05
CA GLU A 383 10.12 -31.79 -27.17
C GLU A 383 11.03 -31.03 -28.14
N GLU A 384 11.99 -31.76 -28.72
CA GLU A 384 12.85 -31.22 -29.78
C GLU A 384 12.07 -31.07 -31.08
N GLU A 385 12.08 -29.85 -31.64
CA GLU A 385 11.47 -29.53 -32.92
C GLU A 385 12.33 -28.46 -33.60
N GLU A 386 12.78 -28.73 -34.83
CA GLU A 386 13.68 -27.83 -35.56
C GLU A 386 13.03 -26.46 -35.78
N GLY A 387 13.71 -25.41 -35.34
CA GLY A 387 13.27 -24.03 -35.50
C GLY A 387 12.13 -23.58 -34.59
N MET A 388 11.64 -24.45 -33.70
CA MET A 388 10.66 -24.12 -32.66
C MET A 388 11.30 -23.27 -31.55
N LYS A 389 10.54 -22.33 -31.00
CA LYS A 389 10.94 -21.54 -29.82
C LYS A 389 9.88 -21.65 -28.73
N PRO A 390 10.15 -22.35 -27.63
CA PRO A 390 9.23 -22.43 -26.52
C PRO A 390 9.27 -21.14 -25.69
N ILE A 391 8.11 -20.72 -25.22
CA ILE A 391 7.87 -19.60 -24.33
C ILE A 391 7.16 -20.16 -23.11
N VAL A 392 7.81 -20.13 -21.95
CA VAL A 392 7.17 -20.48 -20.68
C VAL A 392 6.61 -19.21 -20.07
N VAL A 393 5.33 -19.23 -19.72
CA VAL A 393 4.64 -18.10 -19.07
C VAL A 393 4.19 -18.53 -17.68
N PHE A 394 4.69 -17.85 -16.66
CA PHE A 394 4.40 -18.09 -15.25
C PHE A 394 3.34 -17.12 -14.73
N ASN A 395 2.32 -17.65 -14.06
CA ASN A 395 1.28 -16.91 -13.39
C ASN A 395 1.61 -16.72 -11.90
N PRO A 396 1.74 -15.48 -11.41
CA PRO A 396 2.01 -15.19 -10.00
C PRO A 396 0.75 -15.16 -9.11
N HIS A 397 -0.45 -15.32 -9.69
CA HIS A 397 -1.73 -15.25 -9.00
C HIS A 397 -2.25 -16.62 -8.58
N SER A 398 -2.99 -16.69 -7.48
CA SER A 398 -3.58 -17.94 -6.95
C SER A 398 -4.87 -18.39 -7.65
N TRP A 399 -5.20 -17.79 -8.80
CA TRP A 399 -6.34 -18.13 -9.64
C TRP A 399 -5.91 -18.26 -11.11
N LYS A 400 -6.78 -18.85 -11.94
CA LYS A 400 -6.56 -18.95 -13.39
C LYS A 400 -6.68 -17.56 -14.01
N SER A 401 -5.68 -17.13 -14.77
CA SER A 401 -5.65 -15.80 -15.38
C SER A 401 -5.69 -15.89 -16.90
N LYS A 402 -6.36 -14.92 -17.53
CA LYS A 402 -6.36 -14.73 -18.98
C LYS A 402 -5.89 -13.30 -19.28
N VAL A 403 -4.63 -13.17 -19.67
CA VAL A 403 -3.92 -11.88 -19.66
C VAL A 403 -3.10 -11.69 -20.91
N ASN A 404 -2.92 -10.43 -21.31
CA ASN A 404 -2.05 -10.10 -22.42
C ASN A 404 -0.58 -10.26 -22.03
N VAL A 405 0.17 -10.96 -22.87
CA VAL A 405 1.61 -11.19 -22.72
C VAL A 405 2.32 -10.58 -23.91
N GLU A 406 3.37 -9.81 -23.62
CA GLU A 406 4.24 -9.22 -24.63
C GLU A 406 5.70 -9.49 -24.30
N LEU A 407 6.46 -9.96 -25.29
CA LEU A 407 7.88 -10.28 -25.12
C LEU A 407 8.67 -10.07 -26.41
N GLU A 408 9.96 -9.76 -26.24
CA GLU A 408 10.94 -9.61 -27.30
C GLU A 408 11.48 -10.97 -27.76
N VAL A 409 11.34 -11.26 -29.05
CA VAL A 409 11.74 -12.50 -29.70
C VAL A 409 12.74 -12.19 -30.81
N GLY A 410 13.89 -12.87 -30.79
CA GLY A 410 14.88 -12.77 -31.86
C GLY A 410 14.52 -13.66 -33.05
N GLY A 411 14.84 -13.25 -34.28
CA GLY A 411 14.85 -14.11 -35.47
C GLY A 411 13.48 -14.59 -35.94
N LEU A 412 12.45 -13.73 -35.93
CA LEU A 412 11.16 -13.98 -36.60
C LEU A 412 11.19 -13.44 -38.04
N LYS A 413 11.80 -14.18 -38.98
CA LYS A 413 11.95 -13.73 -40.38
C LYS A 413 11.12 -14.53 -41.40
N GLU A 414 10.32 -15.48 -40.93
CA GLU A 414 9.54 -16.42 -41.74
C GLU A 414 8.07 -16.40 -41.30
N SER A 415 7.19 -17.01 -42.11
CA SER A 415 5.81 -17.28 -41.68
C SER A 415 5.84 -18.16 -40.43
N TYR A 416 5.17 -17.72 -39.37
CA TYR A 416 5.15 -18.42 -38.10
C TYR A 416 3.73 -18.51 -37.54
N ILE A 417 3.53 -19.51 -36.68
CA ILE A 417 2.36 -19.63 -35.82
C ILE A 417 2.80 -19.65 -34.36
N LEU A 418 1.93 -19.19 -33.47
CA LEU A 418 2.02 -19.45 -32.05
C LEU A 418 1.03 -20.56 -31.72
N VAL A 419 1.47 -21.60 -31.02
CA VAL A 419 0.60 -22.65 -30.50
C VAL A 419 0.74 -22.78 -28.99
N ASP A 420 -0.28 -23.32 -28.33
CA ASP A 420 -0.17 -23.74 -26.94
C ASP A 420 0.47 -25.13 -26.78
N ASP A 421 0.53 -25.62 -25.54
CA ASP A 421 1.05 -26.94 -25.18
C ASP A 421 0.32 -28.11 -25.85
N GLU A 422 -0.94 -27.91 -26.23
CA GLU A 422 -1.79 -28.89 -26.93
C GLU A 422 -1.68 -28.78 -28.46
N GLY A 423 -0.92 -27.80 -28.97
CA GLY A 423 -0.72 -27.57 -30.40
C GLY A 423 -1.83 -26.75 -31.07
N ASN A 424 -2.74 -26.15 -30.29
CA ASN A 424 -3.79 -25.27 -30.82
C ASN A 424 -3.20 -23.92 -31.21
N GLU A 425 -3.52 -23.42 -32.41
CA GLU A 425 -3.10 -22.07 -32.84
C GLU A 425 -3.71 -20.98 -31.96
N VAL A 426 -2.87 -20.08 -31.46
CA VAL A 426 -3.19 -18.93 -30.61
C VAL A 426 -3.05 -17.64 -31.42
N ALA A 427 -4.05 -16.76 -31.33
CA ALA A 427 -4.00 -15.44 -31.93
C ALA A 427 -2.78 -14.67 -31.40
N ASN A 428 -1.97 -14.16 -32.32
CA ASN A 428 -0.80 -13.37 -31.98
C ASN A 428 -0.62 -12.25 -33.01
N GLN A 429 0.08 -11.19 -32.63
CA GLN A 429 0.45 -10.12 -33.54
C GLN A 429 1.82 -9.53 -33.18
N ILE A 430 2.50 -8.98 -34.17
CA ILE A 430 3.71 -8.17 -33.94
C ILE A 430 3.27 -6.78 -33.48
N VAL A 431 3.89 -6.28 -32.42
CA VAL A 431 3.69 -4.92 -31.88
C VAL A 431 5.00 -4.14 -31.96
N GLN A 432 4.98 -2.86 -31.58
CA GLN A 432 6.18 -2.02 -31.62
C GLN A 432 7.28 -2.62 -30.73
N SER A 433 8.36 -3.07 -31.38
CA SER A 433 9.58 -3.53 -30.73
C SER A 433 10.22 -2.38 -29.95
N TRP A 434 10.72 -2.69 -28.74
CA TRP A 434 11.59 -1.80 -27.99
C TRP A 434 13.01 -1.82 -28.54
N ALA A 435 13.40 -2.91 -29.20
CA ALA A 435 14.66 -2.98 -29.91
C ALA A 435 14.54 -2.34 -31.30
N THR A 436 15.35 -1.30 -31.52
CA THR A 436 15.59 -0.72 -32.87
C THR A 436 16.69 -1.47 -33.63
N ALA A 437 17.43 -2.36 -32.95
CA ALA A 437 18.39 -3.25 -33.58
C ALA A 437 17.65 -4.32 -34.40
N GLY A 438 18.02 -4.48 -35.67
CA GLY A 438 17.35 -5.40 -36.59
C GLY A 438 17.37 -6.86 -36.12
N GLY A 439 16.31 -7.62 -36.45
CA GLY A 439 16.20 -9.05 -36.13
C GLY A 439 15.59 -9.36 -34.76
N ARG A 440 15.11 -8.35 -34.03
CA ARG A 440 14.26 -8.47 -32.85
C ARG A 440 12.85 -8.00 -33.18
N TYR A 441 11.87 -8.67 -32.59
CA TYR A 441 10.45 -8.41 -32.79
C TYR A 441 9.75 -8.59 -31.46
N ARG A 442 8.78 -7.74 -31.17
CA ARG A 442 7.92 -7.92 -30.00
C ARG A 442 6.60 -8.53 -30.46
N ILE A 443 6.21 -9.64 -29.85
CA ILE A 443 4.92 -10.29 -30.12
C ILE A 443 3.98 -10.06 -28.95
N SER A 444 2.68 -10.01 -29.24
CA SER A 444 1.59 -9.86 -28.28
C SER A 444 0.59 -11.00 -28.50
N PHE A 445 0.13 -11.64 -27.43
CA PHE A 445 -0.91 -12.68 -27.45
C PHE A 445 -1.65 -12.73 -26.10
N ILE A 446 -2.78 -13.43 -26.04
CA ILE A 446 -3.49 -13.68 -24.78
C ILE A 446 -3.11 -15.05 -24.24
N ALA A 447 -2.53 -15.08 -23.05
CA ALA A 447 -2.15 -16.32 -22.36
C ALA A 447 -3.24 -16.71 -21.36
N ALA A 448 -3.72 -17.95 -21.45
CA ALA A 448 -4.55 -18.59 -20.43
C ALA A 448 -3.66 -19.43 -19.52
N LEU A 449 -3.58 -19.07 -18.24
CA LEU A 449 -2.59 -19.61 -17.30
C LEU A 449 -3.27 -20.31 -16.11
N PRO A 450 -2.74 -21.45 -15.65
CA PRO A 450 -3.20 -22.10 -14.42
C PRO A 450 -2.85 -21.28 -13.18
N ALA A 451 -3.54 -21.56 -12.07
CA ALA A 451 -3.37 -20.86 -10.79
C ALA A 451 -2.00 -21.14 -10.17
N LEU A 452 -1.28 -20.06 -9.88
CA LEU A 452 0.08 -20.02 -9.37
C LEU A 452 0.92 -21.08 -10.04
N GLY A 453 1.01 -21.02 -11.36
CA GLY A 453 1.46 -22.10 -12.21
C GLY A 453 2.10 -21.57 -13.47
N TYR A 454 2.25 -22.43 -14.47
CA TYR A 454 2.83 -22.03 -15.75
C TYR A 454 2.23 -22.78 -16.92
N ARG A 455 2.45 -22.25 -18.13
CA ARG A 455 2.08 -22.89 -19.39
C ARG A 455 3.11 -22.59 -20.47
N VAL A 456 3.43 -23.60 -21.28
CA VAL A 456 4.30 -23.48 -22.45
C VAL A 456 3.48 -23.08 -23.68
N TYR A 457 3.98 -22.11 -24.42
CA TYR A 457 3.57 -21.75 -25.77
C TYR A 457 4.74 -21.95 -26.72
N LYS A 458 4.50 -22.20 -28.00
CA LYS A 458 5.57 -22.52 -28.97
C LYS A 458 5.39 -21.69 -30.22
N ILE A 459 6.44 -20.97 -30.60
CA ILE A 459 6.54 -20.37 -31.93
C ILE A 459 7.06 -21.44 -32.88
N ARG A 460 6.32 -21.72 -33.96
CA ARG A 460 6.70 -22.69 -35.00
C ARG A 460 6.85 -22.00 -36.35
N LYS A 461 7.85 -22.39 -37.13
CA LYS A 461 8.06 -21.96 -38.51
C LYS A 461 7.10 -22.69 -39.45
N LYS A 462 5.87 -22.21 -39.51
CA LYS A 462 4.79 -22.80 -40.29
C LYS A 462 3.86 -21.71 -40.78
N ALA A 463 3.26 -21.93 -41.95
CA ALA A 463 2.18 -21.08 -42.43
C ALA A 463 0.96 -21.19 -41.50
N PRO A 464 0.27 -20.07 -41.19
CA PRO A 464 -0.96 -20.11 -40.40
C PRO A 464 -2.04 -20.89 -41.15
N ASN A 465 -2.66 -21.86 -40.45
CA ASN A 465 -3.82 -22.56 -40.97
C ASN A 465 -5.13 -21.88 -40.54
N LYS A 466 -5.08 -21.06 -39.49
CA LYS A 466 -6.23 -20.32 -38.96
C LYS A 466 -6.06 -18.82 -39.21
N THR A 467 -7.13 -18.19 -39.69
CA THR A 467 -7.25 -16.74 -39.69
C THR A 467 -8.01 -16.31 -38.44
N PHE A 468 -7.49 -15.30 -37.74
CA PHE A 468 -8.15 -14.71 -36.59
C PHE A 468 -8.73 -13.36 -36.98
N ASP A 469 -9.99 -13.16 -36.63
CA ASP A 469 -10.67 -11.89 -36.83
C ASP A 469 -9.99 -10.78 -36.02
N THR A 470 -9.91 -9.58 -36.59
CA THR A 470 -9.38 -8.41 -35.90
C THR A 470 -10.48 -7.67 -35.14
N ILE A 471 -10.11 -6.84 -34.17
CA ILE A 471 -11.08 -5.90 -33.60
C ILE A 471 -11.40 -4.81 -34.63
N LYS A 472 -12.62 -4.28 -34.63
CA LYS A 472 -12.95 -3.17 -35.53
C LYS A 472 -12.33 -1.91 -34.95
N ALA A 473 -11.48 -1.25 -35.73
CA ALA A 473 -10.81 -0.05 -35.26
C ALA A 473 -10.50 0.92 -36.40
N ASN A 474 -10.64 2.22 -36.14
CA ASN A 474 -10.09 3.30 -36.95
C ASN A 474 -9.36 4.30 -36.04
N ASP A 475 -9.04 5.51 -36.52
CA ASP A 475 -8.33 6.50 -35.71
C ASP A 475 -9.13 7.06 -34.53
N HIS A 476 -10.45 6.84 -34.48
CA HIS A 476 -11.34 7.43 -33.48
C HIS A 476 -12.26 6.42 -32.78
N VAL A 477 -12.32 5.17 -33.26
CA VAL A 477 -13.25 4.15 -32.74
C VAL A 477 -12.50 2.85 -32.50
N LEU A 478 -12.74 2.23 -31.34
CA LEU A 478 -12.38 0.85 -31.00
C LEU A 478 -13.66 0.07 -30.71
N GLU A 479 -13.84 -1.10 -31.33
CA GLU A 479 -15.00 -1.95 -31.10
C GLU A 479 -14.60 -3.44 -31.12
N ASN A 480 -14.88 -4.12 -30.00
CA ASN A 480 -14.83 -5.58 -29.88
C ASN A 480 -16.26 -6.13 -29.75
N ASP A 481 -16.41 -7.39 -29.32
CA ASP A 481 -17.73 -8.01 -29.22
C ASP A 481 -18.59 -7.40 -28.10
N THR A 482 -17.95 -6.90 -27.03
CA THR A 482 -18.60 -6.39 -25.81
C THR A 482 -18.77 -4.87 -25.82
N TYR A 483 -17.72 -4.12 -26.17
CA TYR A 483 -17.67 -2.67 -26.02
C TYR A 483 -17.39 -1.94 -27.33
N ARG A 484 -17.89 -0.71 -27.41
CA ARG A 484 -17.51 0.28 -28.41
C ARG A 484 -17.07 1.58 -27.71
N VAL A 485 -15.87 2.04 -28.03
CA VAL A 485 -15.30 3.30 -27.54
C VAL A 485 -15.14 4.27 -28.69
N GLU A 486 -15.61 5.50 -28.51
CA GLU A 486 -15.44 6.59 -29.48
C GLU A 486 -14.70 7.78 -28.85
N ILE A 487 -13.69 8.26 -29.58
CA ILE A 487 -12.83 9.36 -29.20
C ILE A 487 -13.15 10.56 -30.07
N ASP A 488 -13.43 11.70 -29.45
CA ASP A 488 -13.74 12.94 -30.16
C ASP A 488 -12.51 13.45 -30.94
N PRO A 489 -12.64 13.71 -32.25
CA PRO A 489 -11.50 14.06 -33.11
C PRO A 489 -10.89 15.43 -32.80
N LYS A 490 -11.58 16.30 -32.05
CA LYS A 490 -11.10 17.66 -31.72
C LYS A 490 -10.42 17.71 -30.36
N THR A 491 -10.98 17.04 -29.37
CA THR A 491 -10.56 17.09 -27.97
C THR A 491 -9.67 15.92 -27.59
N GLY A 492 -9.88 14.75 -28.18
CA GLY A 492 -9.24 13.49 -27.79
C GLY A 492 -9.90 12.81 -26.59
N PHE A 493 -11.06 13.30 -26.13
CA PHE A 493 -11.79 12.71 -25.01
C PHE A 493 -12.65 11.53 -25.48
N VAL A 494 -12.94 10.61 -24.57
CA VAL A 494 -13.86 9.51 -24.84
C VAL A 494 -15.28 10.05 -24.76
N ILE A 495 -16.00 10.11 -25.88
CA ILE A 495 -17.39 10.63 -25.93
C ILE A 495 -18.45 9.54 -25.87
N SER A 496 -18.04 8.27 -26.00
CA SER A 496 -18.92 7.11 -25.84
C SER A 496 -18.09 5.92 -25.35
N LEU A 497 -18.61 5.25 -24.32
CA LEU A 497 -18.18 3.94 -23.84
C LEU A 497 -19.45 3.08 -23.74
N TYR A 498 -19.80 2.50 -24.88
CA TYR A 498 -21.05 1.77 -25.06
C TYR A 498 -20.85 0.28 -24.83
N ASP A 499 -21.67 -0.31 -23.95
CA ASP A 499 -21.79 -1.76 -23.80
C ASP A 499 -22.84 -2.30 -24.79
N LYS A 500 -22.38 -3.14 -25.71
CA LYS A 500 -23.19 -3.71 -26.79
C LYS A 500 -24.12 -4.82 -26.32
N ASN A 501 -23.73 -5.54 -25.27
CA ASN A 501 -24.51 -6.65 -24.73
C ASN A 501 -25.70 -6.09 -23.94
N LYS A 502 -25.46 -5.06 -23.13
CA LYS A 502 -26.49 -4.39 -22.32
C LYS A 502 -27.20 -3.25 -23.03
N LYS A 503 -26.66 -2.79 -24.15
CA LYS A 503 -27.19 -1.66 -24.94
C LYS A 503 -27.29 -0.37 -24.11
N VAL A 504 -26.26 -0.11 -23.32
CA VAL A 504 -26.18 1.06 -22.43
C VAL A 504 -24.96 1.90 -22.78
N GLU A 505 -25.12 3.22 -22.69
CA GLU A 505 -24.04 4.19 -22.76
C GLU A 505 -23.61 4.51 -21.33
N LEU A 506 -22.40 4.12 -20.95
CA LEU A 506 -21.96 4.26 -19.56
C LEU A 506 -21.66 5.72 -19.18
N LEU A 507 -21.25 6.55 -20.13
CA LEU A 507 -20.83 7.92 -19.83
C LEU A 507 -21.97 8.92 -20.05
N GLU A 508 -22.23 9.80 -19.08
CA GLU A 508 -23.19 10.90 -19.26
C GLU A 508 -22.60 12.11 -20.02
N GLY A 509 -21.29 12.12 -20.23
CA GLY A 509 -20.54 13.14 -20.93
C GLY A 509 -19.13 12.68 -21.29
N PRO A 510 -18.25 13.56 -21.82
CA PRO A 510 -16.92 13.14 -22.22
C PRO A 510 -16.10 12.64 -21.02
N GLY A 511 -15.55 11.43 -21.12
CA GLY A 511 -14.68 10.79 -20.13
C GLY A 511 -13.23 10.73 -20.56
N ALA A 512 -12.39 10.13 -19.69
CA ALA A 512 -10.94 10.12 -19.83
C ALA A 512 -10.35 11.52 -20.01
N ARG A 513 -10.96 12.53 -19.37
CA ARG A 513 -10.63 13.95 -19.53
C ARG A 513 -9.45 14.36 -18.65
N PRO A 514 -8.28 14.71 -19.22
CA PRO A 514 -7.17 15.29 -18.47
C PRO A 514 -7.43 16.76 -18.14
N VAL A 515 -7.83 17.02 -16.90
CA VAL A 515 -8.17 18.35 -16.36
C VAL A 515 -7.06 18.86 -15.45
N VAL A 516 -6.77 20.15 -15.56
CA VAL A 516 -5.76 20.85 -14.77
C VAL A 516 -6.44 21.67 -13.69
N ILE A 517 -6.05 21.42 -12.45
CA ILE A 517 -6.57 22.07 -11.25
C ILE A 517 -5.53 23.08 -10.77
N ASN A 518 -5.98 24.26 -10.33
CA ASN A 518 -5.14 25.20 -9.60
C ASN A 518 -4.90 24.67 -8.19
N ASP A 519 -3.64 24.54 -7.80
CA ASP A 519 -3.25 24.01 -6.49
C ASP A 519 -2.08 24.81 -5.93
N LYS A 520 -2.43 25.82 -5.14
CA LYS A 520 -1.48 26.67 -4.41
C LYS A 520 -1.30 26.23 -2.95
N SER A 521 -1.86 25.08 -2.57
CA SER A 521 -1.71 24.57 -1.22
C SER A 521 -0.27 24.12 -0.97
N ASP A 522 0.07 23.95 0.30
CA ASP A 522 1.35 23.40 0.72
C ASP A 522 1.52 21.93 0.27
N THR A 523 2.68 21.34 0.57
CA THR A 523 3.01 19.97 0.12
C THR A 523 1.99 18.95 0.63
N TRP A 524 1.52 19.12 1.87
CA TRP A 524 0.53 18.26 2.54
C TRP A 524 -0.91 18.56 2.14
N SER A 525 -1.20 19.77 1.64
CA SER A 525 -2.55 20.32 1.47
C SER A 525 -3.36 20.31 2.76
N HIS A 526 -2.79 20.89 3.83
CA HIS A 526 -3.49 21.02 5.09
C HIS A 526 -4.83 21.76 4.92
N ASN A 527 -5.90 21.19 5.50
CA ASN A 527 -7.28 21.72 5.42
C ASN A 527 -7.87 21.81 4.00
N VAL A 528 -7.28 21.14 3.01
CA VAL A 528 -7.88 20.99 1.68
C VAL A 528 -8.51 19.60 1.63
N LEU A 529 -9.81 19.55 1.35
CA LEU A 529 -10.55 18.30 1.15
C LEU A 529 -10.94 18.09 -0.32
N HIS A 530 -10.88 19.14 -1.13
CA HIS A 530 -11.31 19.11 -2.52
C HIS A 530 -10.31 19.81 -3.43
N PHE A 531 -9.91 19.15 -4.52
CA PHE A 531 -9.17 19.76 -5.62
C PHE A 531 -10.11 19.95 -6.83
N ASN A 532 -10.87 21.05 -6.85
CA ASN A 532 -11.95 21.27 -7.82
C ASN A 532 -11.87 22.59 -8.60
N GLU A 533 -10.84 23.40 -8.38
CA GLU A 533 -10.63 24.65 -9.13
C GLU A 533 -10.03 24.36 -10.52
N GLU A 534 -10.87 23.95 -11.46
CA GLU A 534 -10.46 23.68 -12.84
C GLU A 534 -10.01 24.97 -13.55
N VAL A 535 -8.76 25.01 -14.01
CA VAL A 535 -8.17 26.14 -14.75
C VAL A 535 -7.79 25.81 -16.18
N GLY A 536 -8.00 24.56 -16.59
CA GLY A 536 -7.81 24.14 -17.97
C GLY A 536 -7.87 22.64 -18.16
N GLN A 537 -7.59 22.21 -19.39
CA GLN A 537 -7.57 20.81 -19.78
C GLN A 537 -6.63 20.62 -20.97
N PHE A 538 -6.16 19.39 -21.18
CA PHE A 538 -5.35 19.10 -22.36
C PHE A 538 -6.25 18.96 -23.60
N PHE A 539 -5.76 19.41 -24.75
CA PHE A 539 -6.44 19.24 -26.04
C PHE A 539 -5.59 18.46 -27.02
N ALA A 540 -6.23 17.54 -27.77
CA ALA A 540 -5.55 16.72 -28.76
C ALA A 540 -4.82 17.54 -29.83
N LYS A 541 -3.59 17.14 -30.10
CA LYS A 541 -2.78 17.56 -31.26
C LYS A 541 -2.77 16.49 -32.35
N SER A 542 -2.82 15.22 -31.96
CA SER A 542 -2.93 14.12 -32.90
C SER A 542 -3.64 12.93 -32.27
N ILE A 543 -4.44 12.24 -33.08
CA ILE A 543 -5.12 11.00 -32.72
C ILE A 543 -4.85 10.03 -33.86
N LYS A 544 -4.28 8.86 -33.55
CA LYS A 544 -3.92 7.85 -34.56
C LYS A 544 -4.06 6.44 -34.02
N ARG A 545 -4.54 5.52 -34.85
CA ARG A 545 -4.44 4.09 -34.59
C ARG A 545 -2.99 3.64 -34.84
N VAL A 546 -2.28 3.32 -33.76
CA VAL A 546 -0.85 2.96 -33.81
C VAL A 546 -0.60 1.46 -33.85
N GLU A 547 -1.57 0.65 -33.41
CA GLU A 547 -1.52 -0.80 -33.50
C GLU A 547 -2.87 -1.35 -33.94
N HIS A 548 -2.86 -2.43 -34.73
CA HIS A 548 -4.07 -3.10 -35.19
C HIS A 548 -3.80 -4.56 -35.54
N GLY A 549 -4.56 -5.48 -34.93
CA GLY A 549 -4.43 -6.90 -35.21
C GLY A 549 -5.46 -7.77 -34.50
N PRO A 550 -5.29 -9.10 -34.56
CA PRO A 550 -6.22 -10.08 -33.99
C PRO A 550 -6.22 -10.15 -32.46
N VAL A 551 -5.21 -9.60 -31.78
CA VAL A 551 -5.10 -9.59 -30.31
C VAL A 551 -5.66 -8.28 -29.75
N LYS A 552 -5.20 -7.16 -30.29
CA LYS A 552 -5.57 -5.81 -29.83
C LYS A 552 -5.40 -4.75 -30.92
N SER A 553 -6.05 -3.60 -30.71
CA SER A 553 -5.71 -2.34 -31.38
C SER A 553 -5.54 -1.22 -30.36
N VAL A 554 -4.74 -0.23 -30.75
CA VAL A 554 -4.38 0.90 -29.89
C VAL A 554 -4.62 2.20 -30.63
N ILE A 555 -5.39 3.12 -30.02
CA ILE A 555 -5.49 4.52 -30.44
C ILE A 555 -4.62 5.37 -29.52
N ARG A 556 -3.65 6.08 -30.10
CA ARG A 556 -2.82 7.06 -29.40
C ARG A 556 -3.42 8.45 -29.55
N VAL A 557 -3.72 9.08 -28.42
CA VAL A 557 -4.04 10.51 -28.32
C VAL A 557 -2.82 11.23 -27.76
N VAL A 558 -2.27 12.19 -28.51
CA VAL A 558 -1.26 13.12 -28.03
C VAL A 558 -1.91 14.47 -27.84
N SER A 559 -1.83 15.03 -26.63
CA SER A 559 -2.48 16.29 -26.24
C SER A 559 -1.52 17.20 -25.47
N GLU A 560 -1.87 18.48 -25.37
CA GLU A 560 -1.04 19.52 -24.74
C GLU A 560 -1.85 20.46 -23.84
N TYR A 561 -1.20 20.97 -22.80
CA TYR A 561 -1.65 22.09 -21.98
C TYR A 561 -0.43 22.90 -21.53
N GLY A 562 -0.41 24.20 -21.80
CA GLY A 562 0.70 25.07 -21.40
C GLY A 562 2.04 24.57 -21.97
N LYS A 563 2.95 24.17 -21.08
CA LYS A 563 4.27 23.60 -21.43
C LYS A 563 4.32 22.07 -21.32
N SER A 564 3.19 21.45 -21.01
CA SER A 564 3.07 20.03 -20.70
C SER A 564 2.49 19.24 -21.86
N THR A 565 2.93 17.99 -22.01
CA THR A 565 2.41 17.05 -23.01
C THR A 565 1.87 15.80 -22.34
N LEU A 566 0.83 15.21 -22.94
CA LEU A 566 0.20 13.99 -22.47
C LEU A 566 -0.02 13.04 -23.64
N ILE A 567 0.32 11.77 -23.46
CA ILE A 567 0.07 10.68 -24.40
C ILE A 567 -0.82 9.67 -23.69
N GLN A 568 -1.99 9.38 -24.26
CA GLN A 568 -2.91 8.34 -23.81
C GLN A 568 -3.05 7.29 -24.92
N ASP A 569 -2.59 6.07 -24.65
CA ASP A 569 -2.72 4.91 -25.54
C ASP A 569 -3.91 4.05 -25.10
N PHE A 570 -5.05 4.24 -25.74
CA PHE A 570 -6.28 3.49 -25.50
C PHE A 570 -6.19 2.13 -26.19
N THR A 571 -6.13 1.07 -25.40
CA THR A 571 -5.96 -0.31 -25.85
C THR A 571 -7.25 -1.09 -25.65
N MET A 572 -7.77 -1.66 -26.74
CA MET A 572 -8.87 -2.62 -26.68
C MET A 572 -8.39 -3.98 -27.17
N TYR A 573 -8.65 -4.99 -26.36
CA TYR A 573 -8.35 -6.38 -26.67
C TYR A 573 -9.56 -7.05 -27.31
N ARG A 574 -9.30 -8.04 -28.18
CA ARG A 574 -10.37 -8.85 -28.75
C ARG A 574 -11.06 -9.73 -27.70
N GLU A 575 -10.26 -10.31 -26.80
CA GLU A 575 -10.72 -11.36 -25.89
C GLU A 575 -10.84 -10.94 -24.42
N LEU A 576 -10.53 -9.68 -24.09
CA LEU A 576 -10.62 -9.17 -22.72
C LEU A 576 -11.72 -8.10 -22.62
N ASN A 577 -12.48 -8.16 -21.54
CA ASN A 577 -13.56 -7.22 -21.24
C ASN A 577 -13.03 -6.07 -20.35
N GLN A 578 -12.07 -5.31 -20.87
CA GLN A 578 -11.55 -4.09 -20.25
C GLN A 578 -10.90 -3.21 -21.33
N ILE A 579 -10.72 -1.92 -21.02
CA ILE A 579 -9.99 -0.97 -21.84
C ILE A 579 -8.80 -0.49 -21.03
N ASP A 580 -7.59 -0.74 -21.51
CA ASP A 580 -6.36 -0.34 -20.84
C ASP A 580 -5.84 0.96 -21.44
N ILE A 581 -5.50 1.93 -20.59
CA ILE A 581 -4.95 3.21 -21.01
C ILE A 581 -3.55 3.33 -20.42
N HIS A 582 -2.55 3.25 -21.30
CA HIS A 582 -1.17 3.58 -20.93
C HIS A 582 -0.95 5.08 -21.10
N VAL A 583 -0.48 5.73 -20.04
CA VAL A 583 -0.30 7.18 -19.98
C VAL A 583 1.18 7.53 -19.87
N THR A 584 1.64 8.45 -20.71
CA THR A 584 2.91 9.16 -20.53
C THR A 584 2.61 10.66 -20.41
N VAL A 585 2.94 11.26 -19.28
CA VAL A 585 2.81 12.71 -19.07
C VAL A 585 4.20 13.31 -18.94
N ASN A 586 4.46 14.39 -19.66
CA ASN A 586 5.59 15.28 -19.40
C ASN A 586 5.04 16.56 -18.77
N TRP A 587 5.11 16.65 -17.45
CA TRP A 587 4.52 17.73 -16.67
C TRP A 587 5.53 18.85 -16.42
N GLN A 588 5.15 20.08 -16.74
CA GLN A 588 6.03 21.27 -16.64
C GLN A 588 5.35 22.46 -15.94
N GLU A 589 4.11 22.28 -15.47
CA GLU A 589 3.38 23.32 -14.74
C GLU A 589 3.83 23.36 -13.27
N GLN A 590 3.55 24.48 -12.60
CA GLN A 590 3.85 24.72 -11.19
C GLN A 590 2.56 25.12 -10.47
N PHE A 591 2.41 24.73 -9.20
CA PHE A 591 1.21 25.02 -8.38
C PHE A 591 -0.09 24.58 -9.06
N LYS A 592 -0.04 23.39 -9.66
CA LYS A 592 -1.18 22.77 -10.36
C LYS A 592 -1.19 21.28 -10.08
N ALA A 593 -2.38 20.70 -10.18
CA ALA A 593 -2.60 19.26 -10.17
C ALA A 593 -3.22 18.80 -11.48
N LEU A 594 -3.04 17.53 -11.82
CA LEU A 594 -3.66 16.89 -12.98
C LEU A 594 -4.63 15.81 -12.51
N LYS A 595 -5.88 15.87 -12.99
CA LYS A 595 -6.89 14.82 -12.77
C LYS A 595 -7.33 14.20 -14.09
N ILE A 596 -7.73 12.93 -14.08
CA ILE A 596 -8.45 12.29 -15.18
C ILE A 596 -9.87 11.99 -14.73
N LYS A 597 -10.87 12.56 -15.44
CA LYS A 597 -12.27 12.54 -15.03
C LYS A 597 -13.16 11.67 -15.92
N PHE A 598 -14.15 11.02 -15.30
CA PHE A 598 -15.11 10.09 -15.90
C PHE A 598 -16.53 10.34 -15.36
N PRO A 599 -17.36 11.10 -16.09
CA PRO A 599 -18.76 11.26 -15.73
C PRO A 599 -19.57 10.02 -16.16
N VAL A 600 -20.14 9.29 -15.20
CA VAL A 600 -20.91 8.05 -15.43
C VAL A 600 -22.42 8.29 -15.32
N ASP A 601 -23.22 7.66 -16.18
CA ASP A 601 -24.68 7.80 -16.14
C ASP A 601 -25.33 6.78 -15.19
N LEU A 602 -25.14 6.98 -13.88
CA LEU A 602 -25.70 6.11 -12.84
C LEU A 602 -26.51 6.88 -11.79
N VAL A 603 -27.63 6.30 -11.35
CA VAL A 603 -28.42 6.76 -10.20
C VAL A 603 -28.33 5.75 -9.05
N PHE A 604 -28.74 6.12 -7.84
CA PHE A 604 -28.65 5.26 -6.63
C PHE A 604 -27.27 4.60 -6.44
N ARG A 605 -26.23 5.41 -6.55
CA ARG A 605 -24.83 4.99 -6.61
C ARG A 605 -24.22 4.69 -5.25
N LYS A 606 -23.19 3.85 -5.27
CA LYS A 606 -22.31 3.49 -4.16
C LYS A 606 -20.86 3.57 -4.62
N GLY A 607 -20.07 4.43 -3.99
CA GLY A 607 -18.62 4.54 -4.22
C GLY A 607 -17.86 3.58 -3.30
N THR A 608 -17.09 2.66 -3.87
CA THR A 608 -16.29 1.68 -3.12
C THR A 608 -14.81 1.86 -3.45
N TYR A 609 -13.98 1.92 -2.42
CA TYR A 609 -12.55 2.17 -2.51
C TYR A 609 -11.79 0.97 -1.96
N GLU A 610 -10.74 0.54 -2.67
CA GLU A 610 -9.84 -0.45 -2.11
C GLU A 610 -9.01 0.15 -0.98
N ILE A 611 -8.94 -0.57 0.13
CA ILE A 611 -8.01 -0.32 1.24
C ILE A 611 -7.12 -1.56 1.45
N PRO A 612 -6.00 -1.45 2.18
CA PRO A 612 -5.12 -2.60 2.40
C PRO A 612 -5.88 -3.80 2.99
N TYR A 613 -5.88 -4.93 2.27
CA TYR A 613 -6.62 -6.17 2.58
C TYR A 613 -8.15 -6.05 2.72
N GLY A 614 -8.76 -5.01 2.14
CA GLY A 614 -10.21 -4.87 2.19
C GLY A 614 -10.74 -3.79 1.27
N HIS A 615 -11.94 -3.33 1.57
CA HIS A 615 -12.57 -2.23 0.87
C HIS A 615 -13.37 -1.39 1.86
N ILE A 616 -13.70 -0.16 1.48
CA ILE A 616 -14.57 0.72 2.25
C ILE A 616 -15.51 1.48 1.33
N VAL A 617 -16.71 1.73 1.82
CA VAL A 617 -17.73 2.52 1.11
C VAL A 617 -17.66 3.94 1.64
N ARG A 618 -17.50 4.91 0.74
CA ARG A 618 -17.46 6.32 1.11
C ARG A 618 -18.52 7.12 0.38
N GLU A 619 -18.87 8.27 0.95
CA GLU A 619 -19.86 9.15 0.34
C GLU A 619 -19.30 9.76 -0.96
N CYS A 620 -20.14 9.85 -1.99
CA CYS A 620 -19.77 10.48 -3.26
C CYS A 620 -19.89 12.01 -3.18
N ASN A 621 -19.25 12.63 -2.18
CA ASN A 621 -19.29 14.07 -1.87
C ASN A 621 -18.19 14.87 -2.61
N GLY A 622 -17.26 14.18 -3.27
CA GLY A 622 -16.13 14.75 -4.02
C GLY A 622 -14.93 15.14 -3.14
N GLU A 623 -14.88 14.72 -1.88
CA GLU A 623 -13.66 14.79 -1.07
C GLU A 623 -12.57 13.90 -1.68
N GLU A 624 -11.32 14.29 -1.47
CA GLU A 624 -10.16 13.54 -1.91
C GLU A 624 -9.91 12.37 -0.96
N GLU A 625 -9.90 11.18 -1.54
CA GLU A 625 -9.96 9.91 -0.84
C GLU A 625 -8.72 9.06 -1.11
N PRO A 626 -8.07 8.50 -0.08
CA PRO A 626 -7.01 7.54 -0.29
C PRO A 626 -7.59 6.21 -0.78
N GLY A 627 -6.97 5.61 -1.79
CA GLY A 627 -7.31 4.28 -2.29
C GLY A 627 -6.08 3.51 -2.76
N GLN A 628 -6.24 2.24 -3.10
CA GLN A 628 -5.15 1.36 -3.53
C GLN A 628 -5.11 1.20 -5.06
N SER A 629 -5.29 -0.02 -5.56
CA SER A 629 -5.17 -0.38 -6.97
C SER A 629 -6.49 -0.27 -7.75
N TRP A 630 -7.62 -0.05 -7.07
CA TRP A 630 -8.90 0.20 -7.73
C TRP A 630 -9.86 1.09 -6.92
N ILE A 631 -10.77 1.73 -7.66
CA ILE A 631 -11.99 2.36 -7.16
C ILE A 631 -13.18 1.90 -8.01
N ASP A 632 -14.37 1.91 -7.45
CA ASP A 632 -15.59 1.49 -8.11
C ASP A 632 -16.76 2.44 -7.83
N ILE A 633 -17.59 2.64 -8.85
CA ILE A 633 -18.96 3.11 -8.68
C ILE A 633 -19.94 2.07 -9.23
N SER A 634 -20.85 1.64 -8.37
CA SER A 634 -21.96 0.74 -8.73
C SER A 634 -23.28 1.46 -8.47
N GLY A 635 -24.27 1.32 -9.36
CA GLY A 635 -25.58 1.95 -9.22
C GLY A 635 -26.59 1.37 -10.19
N THR A 636 -27.65 2.11 -10.47
CA THR A 636 -28.68 1.74 -11.45
C THR A 636 -28.51 2.59 -12.70
N HIS A 637 -28.53 1.95 -13.88
CA HIS A 637 -28.50 2.65 -15.15
C HIS A 637 -29.90 3.16 -15.51
N PRO A 638 -30.10 4.47 -15.82
CA PRO A 638 -31.43 5.06 -15.95
C PRO A 638 -32.23 4.56 -17.15
N SER A 639 -31.59 4.04 -18.20
CA SER A 639 -32.30 3.54 -19.39
C SER A 639 -32.81 2.10 -19.26
N THR A 640 -32.22 1.29 -18.38
CA THR A 640 -32.53 -0.14 -18.23
C THR A 640 -33.15 -0.48 -16.88
N ASP A 641 -32.99 0.39 -15.87
CA ASP A 641 -33.34 0.12 -14.46
C ASP A 641 -32.60 -1.10 -13.87
N GLU A 642 -31.49 -1.50 -14.49
CA GLU A 642 -30.63 -2.60 -14.05
C GLU A 642 -29.37 -2.07 -13.35
N MET A 643 -28.80 -2.90 -12.47
CA MET A 643 -27.55 -2.57 -11.77
C MET A 643 -26.37 -2.61 -12.74
N TYR A 644 -25.57 -1.53 -12.74
CA TYR A 644 -24.42 -1.36 -13.62
C TYR A 644 -23.36 -0.51 -12.94
N GLY A 645 -22.12 -0.59 -13.41
CA GLY A 645 -21.03 0.15 -12.80
C GLY A 645 -19.76 0.28 -13.64
N LEU A 646 -18.80 0.98 -13.05
CA LEU A 646 -17.47 1.17 -13.59
C LEU A 646 -16.45 1.02 -12.46
N SER A 647 -15.56 0.04 -12.60
CA SER A 647 -14.33 0.01 -11.83
C SER A 647 -13.19 0.65 -12.63
N ILE A 648 -12.37 1.45 -11.95
CA ILE A 648 -11.13 2.01 -12.46
C ILE A 648 -9.98 1.36 -11.71
N LEU A 649 -9.14 0.61 -12.43
CA LEU A 649 -7.92 -0.01 -11.90
C LEU A 649 -6.71 0.88 -12.19
N ASN A 650 -5.65 0.81 -11.39
CA ASN A 650 -4.42 1.57 -11.62
C ASN A 650 -3.16 0.83 -11.14
N ASP A 651 -2.00 1.26 -11.62
CA ASP A 651 -0.68 0.69 -11.27
C ASP A 651 0.21 1.60 -10.40
N GLY A 652 -0.34 2.65 -9.77
CA GLY A 652 0.48 3.55 -8.94
C GLY A 652 -0.12 4.92 -8.58
N LYS A 653 -1.45 5.06 -8.57
CA LYS A 653 -2.18 6.26 -8.16
C LYS A 653 -3.05 5.91 -6.95
N TYR A 654 -3.05 6.78 -5.94
CA TYR A 654 -3.63 6.49 -4.62
C TYR A 654 -4.66 7.53 -4.16
N SER A 655 -5.03 8.45 -5.05
CA SER A 655 -5.81 9.65 -4.73
C SER A 655 -6.96 9.75 -5.72
N PHE A 656 -8.17 9.74 -5.18
CA PHE A 656 -9.39 9.62 -5.96
C PHE A 656 -10.47 10.54 -5.40
N ASP A 657 -11.40 10.96 -6.23
CA ASP A 657 -12.65 11.56 -5.76
C ASP A 657 -13.82 11.04 -6.58
N ILE A 658 -14.99 10.96 -5.95
CA ILE A 658 -16.25 10.74 -6.66
C ILE A 658 -17.18 11.88 -6.28
N ARG A 659 -17.33 12.86 -7.18
CA ARG A 659 -18.24 13.98 -6.97
C ARG A 659 -19.54 13.72 -7.70
N ASN A 660 -20.56 13.33 -6.96
CA ASN A 660 -21.81 12.85 -7.55
C ASN A 660 -21.57 11.70 -8.55
N LYS A 661 -21.74 11.97 -9.84
CA LYS A 661 -21.61 11.02 -10.94
C LYS A 661 -20.25 11.06 -11.63
N GLU A 662 -19.32 11.91 -11.19
CA GLU A 662 -18.00 12.04 -11.80
C GLU A 662 -16.96 11.36 -10.93
N MET A 663 -16.33 10.31 -11.46
CA MET A 663 -15.15 9.68 -10.86
C MET A 663 -13.89 10.39 -11.34
N SER A 664 -12.91 10.56 -10.46
CA SER A 664 -11.63 11.18 -10.79
C SER A 664 -10.46 10.39 -10.23
N ILE A 665 -9.38 10.29 -11.00
CA ILE A 665 -8.05 9.90 -10.53
C ILE A 665 -7.19 11.16 -10.45
N THR A 666 -6.62 11.47 -9.30
CA THR A 666 -5.60 12.52 -9.18
C THR A 666 -4.24 11.93 -9.57
N VAL A 667 -3.70 12.41 -10.69
CA VAL A 667 -2.50 11.85 -11.33
C VAL A 667 -1.22 12.31 -10.64
N LEU A 668 -1.14 13.61 -10.33
CA LEU A 668 0.02 14.26 -9.74
C LEU A 668 -0.38 15.62 -9.16
N ARG A 669 0.47 16.14 -8.28
CA ARG A 669 0.45 17.52 -7.78
C ARG A 669 1.85 18.11 -7.88
N SER A 670 1.96 19.39 -8.22
CA SER A 670 3.25 20.08 -8.38
C SER A 670 3.43 21.27 -7.41
N PRO A 671 3.36 21.07 -6.09
CA PRO A 671 3.77 22.08 -5.11
C PRO A 671 5.31 22.19 -5.02
N ILE A 672 5.81 23.13 -4.24
CA ILE A 672 7.24 23.23 -3.88
C ILE A 672 7.61 22.08 -2.94
N TYR A 673 8.80 21.49 -3.10
CA TYR A 673 9.31 20.49 -2.16
C TYR A 673 9.34 21.02 -0.71
N ALA A 674 8.78 20.25 0.21
CA ALA A 674 8.80 20.53 1.65
C ALA A 674 8.31 21.94 2.03
N HIS A 675 7.44 22.53 1.21
CA HIS A 675 6.75 23.76 1.56
C HIS A 675 5.60 23.44 2.52
N HIS A 676 5.56 24.16 3.63
CA HIS A 676 4.57 24.03 4.70
C HIS A 676 4.08 25.41 5.14
N ASP A 677 2.77 25.57 5.31
CA ASP A 677 2.17 26.82 5.79
C ASP A 677 2.51 27.09 7.26
N PRO A 678 2.66 28.35 7.71
CA PRO A 678 2.30 29.60 7.04
C PRO A 678 3.46 30.28 6.29
N LEU A 679 4.56 29.56 6.00
CA LEU A 679 5.64 30.13 5.19
C LEU A 679 5.08 30.45 3.80
N VAL A 680 5.12 31.72 3.41
CA VAL A 680 4.76 32.14 2.05
C VAL A 680 6.05 32.13 1.21
N PRO A 681 6.13 31.31 0.13
CA PRO A 681 7.27 31.33 -0.76
C PRO A 681 7.47 32.73 -1.37
N ASP A 682 8.73 33.15 -1.50
CA ASP A 682 9.09 34.39 -2.17
C ASP A 682 8.74 34.30 -3.66
N GLU A 683 8.04 35.29 -4.21
CA GLU A 683 7.66 35.29 -5.62
C GLU A 683 8.88 35.31 -6.56
N GLU A 684 10.00 35.91 -6.13
CA GLU A 684 11.27 35.92 -6.88
C GLU A 684 12.20 34.75 -6.49
N GLY A 685 11.77 33.91 -5.55
CA GLY A 685 12.52 32.76 -5.06
C GLY A 685 12.70 31.67 -6.12
N GLN A 686 13.82 30.96 -6.06
CA GLN A 686 14.08 29.79 -6.90
C GLN A 686 13.79 28.53 -6.12
N TYR A 687 12.70 27.86 -6.51
CA TYR A 687 12.25 26.63 -5.87
C TYR A 687 12.25 25.46 -6.86
N THR A 688 12.40 24.26 -6.30
CA THR A 688 12.14 23.02 -7.03
C THR A 688 10.72 22.56 -6.76
N PHE A 689 10.04 22.12 -7.81
CA PHE A 689 8.66 21.67 -7.76
C PHE A 689 8.59 20.15 -7.89
N ILE A 690 7.69 19.54 -7.11
CA ILE A 690 7.44 18.11 -7.14
C ILE A 690 6.78 17.72 -8.48
N ASP A 691 7.03 16.50 -8.94
CA ASP A 691 6.36 15.88 -10.09
C ASP A 691 6.53 16.57 -11.46
N GLN A 692 7.46 17.51 -11.59
CA GLN A 692 7.91 18.00 -12.90
C GLN A 692 8.74 16.92 -13.64
N GLY A 693 8.53 16.81 -14.96
CA GLY A 693 9.21 15.85 -15.83
C GLY A 693 8.30 14.73 -16.34
N ILE A 694 8.92 13.66 -16.83
CA ILE A 694 8.22 12.52 -17.45
C ILE A 694 7.77 11.54 -16.37
N GLN A 695 6.50 11.16 -16.42
CA GLN A 695 5.91 10.09 -15.62
C GLN A 695 5.10 9.13 -16.50
N THR A 696 5.05 7.87 -16.09
CA THR A 696 4.25 6.84 -16.77
C THR A 696 3.45 6.01 -15.78
N PHE A 697 2.21 5.71 -16.14
CA PHE A 697 1.30 4.86 -15.38
C PHE A 697 0.25 4.27 -16.31
N THR A 698 -0.49 3.28 -15.83
CA THR A 698 -1.58 2.61 -16.53
C THR A 698 -2.82 2.66 -15.66
N TYR A 699 -3.97 2.91 -16.28
CA TYR A 699 -5.26 2.65 -15.66
C TYR A 699 -6.16 1.86 -16.60
N SER A 700 -7.05 1.06 -16.05
CA SER A 700 -7.97 0.22 -16.81
C SER A 700 -9.40 0.57 -16.47
N LEU A 701 -10.25 0.68 -17.48
CA LEU A 701 -11.69 0.83 -17.34
C LEU A 701 -12.33 -0.56 -17.44
N VAL A 702 -13.08 -0.92 -16.41
CA VAL A 702 -13.85 -2.18 -16.34
C VAL A 702 -15.32 -1.84 -16.13
N PRO A 703 -16.07 -1.59 -17.23
CA PRO A 703 -17.53 -1.57 -17.17
C PRO A 703 -18.03 -2.93 -16.70
N HIS A 704 -19.03 -2.95 -15.82
CA HIS A 704 -19.54 -4.21 -15.30
C HIS A 704 -21.04 -4.15 -15.03
N GLU A 705 -21.63 -5.34 -15.07
CA GLU A 705 -22.98 -5.59 -14.59
C GLU A 705 -22.90 -5.92 -13.10
N GLY A 706 -23.90 -5.48 -12.34
CA GLY A 706 -23.90 -5.71 -10.89
C GLY A 706 -22.90 -4.79 -10.19
N ASN A 707 -21.93 -5.39 -9.49
CA ASN A 707 -21.00 -4.67 -8.63
C ASN A 707 -19.53 -5.09 -8.86
N TRP A 708 -18.61 -4.41 -8.16
CA TRP A 708 -17.17 -4.72 -8.22
C TRP A 708 -16.80 -6.16 -7.81
N GLU A 709 -17.62 -6.81 -6.98
CA GLU A 709 -17.41 -8.19 -6.53
C GLU A 709 -17.60 -9.14 -7.72
N THR A 710 -18.74 -9.02 -8.41
CA THR A 710 -19.07 -9.83 -9.60
C THR A 710 -18.22 -9.47 -10.81
N ALA A 711 -17.72 -8.24 -10.88
CA ALA A 711 -16.78 -7.80 -11.91
C ALA A 711 -15.39 -8.47 -11.78
N GLY A 712 -15.09 -9.04 -10.61
CA GLY A 712 -13.76 -9.56 -10.28
C GLY A 712 -12.72 -8.47 -10.15
N THR A 713 -13.12 -7.26 -9.74
CA THR A 713 -12.29 -6.04 -9.74
C THR A 713 -10.98 -6.23 -8.99
N VAL A 714 -11.02 -6.89 -7.83
CA VAL A 714 -9.82 -7.19 -7.01
C VAL A 714 -8.79 -8.01 -7.79
N LYS A 715 -9.23 -9.09 -8.45
CA LYS A 715 -8.32 -9.97 -9.22
C LYS A 715 -7.76 -9.26 -10.45
N ARG A 716 -8.58 -8.50 -11.16
CA ARG A 716 -8.13 -7.72 -12.33
C ARG A 716 -7.14 -6.62 -11.95
N ALA A 717 -7.35 -5.95 -10.82
CA ALA A 717 -6.42 -4.95 -10.31
C ALA A 717 -5.06 -5.57 -9.95
N ALA A 718 -5.08 -6.76 -9.33
CA ALA A 718 -3.87 -7.53 -9.07
C ALA A 718 -3.16 -7.95 -10.37
N GLU A 719 -3.88 -8.39 -11.39
CA GLU A 719 -3.32 -8.76 -12.71
C GLU A 719 -2.66 -7.58 -13.44
N LEU A 720 -3.17 -6.35 -13.26
CA LEU A 720 -2.55 -5.13 -13.78
C LEU A 720 -1.20 -4.86 -13.08
N ASN A 721 -1.14 -5.06 -11.77
CA ASN A 721 0.02 -4.71 -10.92
C ASN A 721 1.09 -5.80 -10.86
N GLN A 722 0.74 -7.08 -11.05
CA GLN A 722 1.65 -8.22 -10.97
C GLN A 722 1.57 -9.08 -12.24
N LYS A 723 2.19 -8.60 -13.32
CA LYS A 723 2.13 -9.23 -14.64
C LYS A 723 2.80 -10.63 -14.67
N PRO A 724 2.36 -11.53 -15.57
CA PRO A 724 3.04 -12.81 -15.80
C PRO A 724 4.50 -12.65 -16.17
N ILE A 725 5.31 -13.62 -15.75
CA ILE A 725 6.74 -13.67 -16.05
C ILE A 725 6.94 -14.59 -17.25
N THR A 726 7.73 -14.14 -18.23
CA THR A 726 8.01 -14.93 -19.44
C THR A 726 9.48 -15.27 -19.56
N ILE A 727 9.76 -16.45 -20.11
CA ILE A 727 11.10 -16.87 -20.51
C ILE A 727 11.01 -17.61 -21.85
N ILE A 728 11.93 -17.30 -22.75
CA ILE A 728 12.16 -18.10 -23.96
C ILE A 728 13.13 -19.21 -23.57
N GLU A 729 12.71 -20.45 -23.70
CA GLU A 729 13.47 -21.64 -23.30
C GLU A 729 14.04 -22.37 -24.54
N THR A 730 14.75 -23.48 -24.32
CA THR A 730 15.12 -24.44 -25.37
C THR A 730 14.35 -25.75 -25.19
N TYR A 731 14.43 -26.65 -26.17
CA TYR A 731 13.99 -28.02 -25.99
C TYR A 731 14.97 -28.79 -25.10
N HIS A 732 14.44 -29.56 -24.16
CA HIS A 732 15.19 -30.44 -23.27
C HIS A 732 14.23 -31.41 -22.57
N LYS A 733 14.78 -32.52 -22.09
CA LYS A 733 14.03 -33.43 -21.21
C LYS A 733 13.82 -32.80 -19.82
N GLY A 734 12.65 -33.02 -19.24
CA GLY A 734 12.27 -32.50 -17.93
C GLY A 734 11.36 -33.44 -17.16
N SER A 735 11.20 -33.20 -15.86
CA SER A 735 10.33 -33.96 -14.96
C SER A 735 8.95 -33.32 -14.76
N LEU A 736 8.78 -32.07 -15.18
CA LEU A 736 7.55 -31.30 -15.05
C LEU A 736 6.80 -31.26 -16.39
N PRO A 737 5.46 -31.25 -16.38
CA PRO A 737 4.66 -31.16 -17.61
C PRO A 737 4.72 -29.75 -18.19
N GLN A 738 4.26 -29.58 -19.43
CA GLN A 738 4.23 -28.27 -20.12
C GLN A 738 3.16 -27.30 -19.60
N LYS A 739 2.29 -27.77 -18.70
CA LYS A 739 1.27 -26.98 -18.01
C LYS A 739 1.05 -27.60 -16.64
N ASP A 740 1.26 -26.81 -15.58
CA ASP A 740 1.10 -27.27 -14.20
C ASP A 740 0.56 -26.13 -13.30
N SER A 741 -0.06 -26.49 -12.18
CA SER A 741 -0.66 -25.58 -11.20
C SER A 741 -0.14 -25.93 -9.80
N PHE A 742 0.37 -24.96 -9.05
CA PHE A 742 0.86 -25.22 -7.68
C PHE A 742 -0.18 -24.97 -6.59
N ILE A 743 -1.29 -24.30 -6.94
CA ILE A 743 -2.39 -24.02 -6.02
C ILE A 743 -3.74 -24.13 -6.73
N ASP A 744 -4.78 -24.48 -5.97
CA ASP A 744 -6.18 -24.39 -6.37
C ASP A 744 -7.00 -23.86 -5.18
N VAL A 745 -7.86 -22.87 -5.43
CA VAL A 745 -8.72 -22.25 -4.42
C VAL A 745 -10.15 -22.34 -4.93
N ASP A 746 -11.04 -22.97 -4.18
CA ASP A 746 -12.39 -23.29 -4.64
C ASP A 746 -13.36 -22.09 -4.60
N LYS A 747 -12.98 -21.00 -3.93
CA LYS A 747 -13.79 -19.77 -3.79
C LYS A 747 -13.17 -18.57 -4.50
N GLU A 748 -13.99 -17.88 -5.28
CA GLU A 748 -13.56 -16.69 -6.04
C GLU A 748 -13.16 -15.51 -5.15
N ASN A 749 -13.81 -15.37 -3.98
CA ASN A 749 -13.59 -14.29 -3.01
C ASN A 749 -12.51 -14.62 -1.96
N VAL A 750 -11.76 -15.71 -2.11
CA VAL A 750 -10.60 -16.02 -1.27
C VAL A 750 -9.34 -15.94 -2.12
N ILE A 751 -8.42 -15.05 -1.75
CA ILE A 751 -7.16 -14.87 -2.45
C ILE A 751 -6.01 -15.34 -1.57
N VAL A 752 -5.21 -16.28 -2.07
CA VAL A 752 -3.88 -16.55 -1.51
C VAL A 752 -2.93 -15.48 -2.02
N ASN A 753 -2.57 -14.55 -1.14
CA ASN A 753 -1.71 -13.41 -1.47
C ASN A 753 -0.23 -13.73 -1.25
N VAL A 754 0.10 -14.54 -0.24
CA VAL A 754 1.49 -14.86 0.13
C VAL A 754 1.72 -16.36 0.01
N VAL A 755 2.82 -16.72 -0.63
CA VAL A 755 3.49 -18.02 -0.48
C VAL A 755 4.96 -17.69 -0.27
N LYS A 756 5.51 -18.00 0.90
CA LYS A 756 6.92 -17.75 1.20
C LYS A 756 7.51 -18.85 2.06
N LYS A 757 8.83 -18.85 2.22
CA LYS A 757 9.50 -19.65 3.25
C LYS A 757 9.24 -19.04 4.64
N ALA A 758 9.02 -19.87 5.66
CA ALA A 758 8.91 -19.42 7.05
C ALA A 758 10.22 -18.77 7.55
N GLU A 759 10.14 -17.81 8.47
CA GLU A 759 11.34 -17.13 8.98
C GLU A 759 12.28 -18.08 9.75
N GLY A 760 11.73 -19.08 10.44
CA GLY A 760 12.49 -19.96 11.33
C GLY A 760 12.95 -21.30 10.75
N ASN A 761 12.36 -21.76 9.65
CA ASN A 761 12.67 -23.07 9.06
C ASN A 761 12.26 -23.15 7.56
N ASP A 762 12.25 -24.36 7.00
CA ASP A 762 11.97 -24.60 5.57
C ASP A 762 10.47 -24.78 5.23
N ASP A 763 9.57 -24.52 6.18
CA ASP A 763 8.12 -24.63 5.97
C ASP A 763 7.61 -23.56 5.00
N LEU A 764 6.45 -23.80 4.40
CA LEU A 764 5.74 -22.76 3.65
C LEU A 764 4.82 -21.97 4.57
N ILE A 765 4.80 -20.67 4.35
CA ILE A 765 3.80 -19.76 4.87
C ILE A 765 2.85 -19.41 3.74
N ILE A 766 1.56 -19.71 3.94
CA ILE A 766 0.48 -19.31 3.06
C ILE A 766 -0.39 -18.30 3.78
N ARG A 767 -0.55 -17.11 3.20
CA ARG A 767 -1.49 -16.11 3.70
C ARG A 767 -2.60 -15.91 2.70
N ALA A 768 -3.82 -16.07 3.18
CA ALA A 768 -5.04 -15.90 2.39
C ALA A 768 -5.95 -14.87 3.06
N TYR A 769 -6.77 -14.20 2.27
CA TYR A 769 -7.77 -13.27 2.78
C TYR A 769 -9.06 -13.33 1.99
N GLU A 770 -10.17 -13.05 2.67
CA GLU A 770 -11.50 -12.91 2.06
C GLU A 770 -11.68 -11.48 1.54
N THR A 771 -12.19 -11.32 0.33
CA THR A 771 -12.15 -10.03 -0.38
C THR A 771 -13.47 -9.27 -0.43
N THR A 772 -14.60 -9.91 -0.14
CA THR A 772 -15.97 -9.42 -0.41
C THR A 772 -16.80 -9.14 0.85
N ASN A 773 -16.18 -9.15 2.03
CA ASN A 773 -16.85 -8.93 3.32
C ASN A 773 -17.95 -9.96 3.59
N ASN A 774 -17.68 -11.24 3.29
CA ASN A 774 -18.60 -12.37 3.47
C ASN A 774 -17.96 -13.52 4.24
N ARG A 775 -18.70 -14.13 5.18
CA ARG A 775 -18.27 -15.38 5.82
C ARG A 775 -18.16 -16.48 4.75
N THR A 776 -16.99 -17.09 4.61
CA THR A 776 -16.68 -17.98 3.50
C THR A 776 -15.99 -19.26 3.97
N GLU A 777 -16.59 -20.41 3.68
CA GLU A 777 -15.93 -21.72 3.82
C GLU A 777 -15.13 -22.01 2.56
N ALA A 778 -13.83 -22.23 2.68
CA ALA A 778 -12.93 -22.39 1.55
C ALA A 778 -11.96 -23.57 1.74
N THR A 779 -11.57 -24.15 0.61
CA THR A 779 -10.56 -25.18 0.48
C THR A 779 -9.42 -24.65 -0.39
N ILE A 780 -8.21 -24.66 0.16
CA ILE A 780 -6.97 -24.33 -0.57
C ILE A 780 -6.18 -25.62 -0.73
N VAL A 781 -5.96 -26.04 -1.99
CA VAL A 781 -5.25 -27.27 -2.33
C VAL A 781 -3.88 -26.92 -2.89
N LEU A 782 -2.85 -27.59 -2.41
CA LEU A 782 -1.52 -27.60 -3.00
C LEU A 782 -1.29 -28.96 -3.68
N PRO A 783 -1.74 -29.14 -4.93
CA PRO A 783 -1.84 -30.46 -5.56
C PRO A 783 -0.48 -31.14 -5.70
N LYS A 784 0.59 -30.37 -5.96
CA LYS A 784 1.95 -30.91 -6.15
C LYS A 784 2.49 -31.62 -4.91
N TRP A 785 2.08 -31.17 -3.72
CA TRP A 785 2.56 -31.69 -2.44
C TRP A 785 1.47 -32.45 -1.67
N ASN A 786 0.30 -32.67 -2.28
CA ASN A 786 -0.86 -33.33 -1.66
C ASN A 786 -1.24 -32.74 -0.28
N ARG A 787 -1.26 -31.40 -0.19
CA ARG A 787 -1.64 -30.67 1.02
C ARG A 787 -2.96 -29.95 0.81
N VAL A 788 -3.82 -29.95 1.82
CA VAL A 788 -5.17 -29.36 1.76
C VAL A 788 -5.42 -28.56 3.02
N ILE A 789 -5.87 -27.32 2.87
CA ILE A 789 -6.29 -26.43 3.95
C ILE A 789 -7.79 -26.25 3.82
N GLN A 790 -8.56 -26.67 4.82
CA GLN A 790 -9.99 -26.40 4.93
C GLN A 790 -10.21 -25.45 6.10
N THR A 791 -10.83 -24.31 5.83
CA THR A 791 -11.05 -23.29 6.87
C THR A 791 -12.27 -22.44 6.55
N THR A 792 -12.72 -21.70 7.55
CA THR A 792 -13.75 -20.68 7.40
C THR A 792 -13.14 -19.31 7.65
N PHE A 793 -13.33 -18.40 6.71
CA PHE A 793 -13.03 -16.98 6.85
C PHE A 793 -14.25 -16.25 7.37
N LYS A 794 -14.06 -15.37 8.35
CA LYS A 794 -14.99 -14.28 8.65
C LYS A 794 -14.93 -13.21 7.54
N PRO A 795 -15.88 -12.27 7.51
CA PRO A 795 -15.86 -11.16 6.56
C PRO A 795 -14.51 -10.42 6.58
N SER A 796 -13.89 -10.25 5.40
CA SER A 796 -12.58 -9.58 5.23
C SER A 796 -11.44 -10.17 6.09
N GLU A 797 -11.54 -11.43 6.53
CA GLU A 797 -10.55 -12.02 7.43
C GLU A 797 -9.25 -12.37 6.71
N ILE A 798 -8.12 -12.08 7.35
CA ILE A 798 -6.78 -12.48 6.91
C ILE A 798 -6.32 -13.68 7.75
N LYS A 799 -5.99 -14.80 7.11
CA LYS A 799 -5.47 -16.00 7.79
C LYS A 799 -4.08 -16.38 7.29
N THR A 800 -3.25 -16.86 8.22
CA THR A 800 -1.92 -17.42 7.93
C THR A 800 -1.92 -18.89 8.24
N PHE A 801 -1.36 -19.69 7.35
CA PHE A 801 -1.15 -21.12 7.56
C PHE A 801 0.33 -21.41 7.43
N ARG A 802 0.81 -22.28 8.32
CA ARG A 802 2.14 -22.87 8.22
C ARG A 802 2.02 -24.30 7.76
N ILE A 803 2.72 -24.62 6.68
CA ILE A 803 2.69 -25.92 6.01
C ILE A 803 4.07 -26.55 6.19
N PRO A 804 4.21 -27.48 7.14
CA PRO A 804 5.44 -28.21 7.35
C PRO A 804 5.99 -28.84 6.09
N LYS A 805 7.32 -28.78 5.89
CA LYS A 805 7.97 -29.45 4.75
C LYS A 805 7.88 -30.98 4.83
N ASP A 806 7.85 -31.54 6.04
CA ASP A 806 7.51 -32.94 6.24
C ASP A 806 6.01 -33.13 5.97
N SER A 807 5.68 -34.01 5.01
CA SER A 807 4.30 -34.36 4.67
C SER A 807 3.55 -35.10 5.79
N LEU A 808 4.26 -35.63 6.78
CA LEU A 808 3.67 -36.30 7.94
C LEU A 808 3.20 -35.34 9.03
N GLU A 809 3.70 -34.10 9.04
CA GLU A 809 3.31 -33.08 10.00
C GLU A 809 2.05 -32.32 9.54
N GLU A 810 1.17 -32.01 10.49
CA GLU A 810 -0.12 -31.37 10.20
C GLU A 810 0.05 -29.88 9.83
N ILE A 811 -0.87 -29.37 9.01
CA ILE A 811 -0.96 -27.94 8.71
C ILE A 811 -1.68 -27.26 9.87
N PHE A 812 -1.20 -26.09 10.29
CA PHE A 812 -1.84 -25.31 11.34
C PHE A 812 -1.96 -23.83 10.97
N GLU A 813 -2.96 -23.16 11.53
CA GLU A 813 -3.13 -21.70 11.44
C GLU A 813 -2.16 -21.03 12.42
N THR A 814 -1.46 -20.00 11.97
CA THR A 814 -0.51 -19.22 12.78
C THR A 814 -0.83 -17.73 12.69
N ASN A 815 -0.29 -16.94 13.62
CA ASN A 815 -0.44 -15.49 13.61
C ASN A 815 0.41 -14.83 12.50
N MET A 816 0.36 -13.51 12.37
CA MET A 816 1.13 -12.78 11.34
C MET A 816 2.65 -12.82 11.58
N LEU A 817 3.08 -13.21 12.79
CA LEU A 817 4.47 -13.29 13.20
C LEU A 817 5.07 -14.71 13.06
N GLU A 818 4.26 -15.71 12.70
CA GLU A 818 4.69 -17.12 12.52
C GLU A 818 5.20 -17.80 13.82
N TRP A 819 4.84 -17.26 14.99
CA TRP A 819 5.28 -17.76 16.30
C TRP A 819 4.39 -18.83 16.91
N GLU A 820 3.12 -18.90 16.48
CA GLU A 820 2.09 -19.78 17.05
C GLU A 820 1.91 -21.06 16.25
#